data_AF-A0A842SKG9-F1
#
_entry.id   AF-A0A842SKG9-F1
#
_cell.length_a   1.000
_cell.length_b   1.000
_cell.length_c   1.000
_cell.angle_alpha   90.00
_cell.angle_beta   90.00
_cell.angle_gamma   90.00
#
_symmetry.space_group_name_H-M   'P 1'
#
loop_
_entity.id
_entity.type
_entity.pdbx_description
1 polymer ?
#
loop_
_entity_poly.entity_id
_entity_poly.type
_entity_poly.pdbx_seq_one_letter_code
_entity_poly.pdbx_strand_id
1 'polypeptide(L)'
;MKRATWLFLFLCLLGFSLVPSVEGASITGLVINENGEPVEFARVYIFDDGSLISTSLTDTKGEFDIDSVPESFEIIVYADSNLTTGVDYLPYSDMRTAGEQIIIELKPASSIILQGSLQFIDSEKLPLQEYYIVKDIDNKTLNPSGVELVFTQKGTLKIREVPDDHIIVPSNSEIILTVNSSILIASDVLTREFNTDLLETPVKGETLNIDVREYSIPINLEIANTTLKELATRLSEMEEYGFYTAKQEGAESASNKLVQEARSLYQQDSYSESFDSLKRGYIRAEHAISELQLMYKDASVSVYVLIVFLVAASLTTGYLLTEDTKLMLLADLVVTGLSLSVFYYTYPGSRIITIVKFLTTAAISFLGLLALSTFIPRILSVGSSDGRIHTRNLLVPIFSIAKRSQRRRSLRFLLTLTSITLLVMSFVTLTSFSEGYGIIETRQSKKVGWEGVFIREGGWTESDPTFILMTDTETDWLLSQPEVSSISPKAQNTPQRSSFIRLEGVPISGVLGFTSMEFNLINIESALISGSMPGDNGIVISNNLLEEINAELGDTVSIGLQSFVLHGVLDDSELRNIQDLDGEKYLPDKWINTNPEGEVPNWVLEPCEPDEVIFMSLENAQKLPSTGIQRVALSMEGGADPYAFAERLALERGYRSYASTPDEYILLRLGNYFEGRGFTLAIPWAIVVLNVIVTMLNSLYERRSEIEILSSVGLNPAQVSAIFVSEATIIGFIGGGLGYLLGLSFYKGMAILNIGLQVHQKVSAVWSLASIGLAISAVITGAFAALKNSVVITPSLTRRWKIDRGTGGFQEPWRITVPIKMEKSEVKPYLDYVNKRLKRLENHPVHITSSIRREDIEEGKKISFIYKSLQASTGNFYTINELFVEPFGENEYGARLESLGDPEWVHVAGSLIRQITMDFSTEEKINHAQSSQSSHPSSRQSDR
;
A
#
# COMPACT_ATOMS: atom_id res chain seq x y z
N MET A 1 34.20 -43.69 28.70
CA MET A 1 34.47 -42.36 28.11
C MET A 1 34.09 -41.21 29.05
N LYS A 2 34.51 -41.26 30.32
CA LYS A 2 34.26 -40.20 31.33
C LYS A 2 35.55 -39.76 32.06
N ARG A 3 36.74 -40.17 31.56
CA ARG A 3 38.06 -39.78 32.10
C ARG A 3 38.90 -38.95 31.13
N ALA A 4 38.48 -38.77 29.88
CA ALA A 4 39.17 -37.92 28.90
C ALA A 4 38.71 -36.45 28.97
N THR A 5 37.47 -36.19 29.39
CA THR A 5 36.90 -34.83 29.46
C THR A 5 37.37 -34.04 30.69
N TRP A 6 37.70 -34.73 31.79
CA TRP A 6 38.27 -34.07 32.98
C TRP A 6 39.71 -33.62 32.79
N LEU A 7 40.49 -34.31 31.94
CA LEU A 7 41.87 -33.92 31.65
C LEU A 7 41.96 -32.70 30.73
N PHE A 8 40.96 -32.50 29.85
CA PHE A 8 40.88 -31.32 28.98
C PHE A 8 40.38 -30.09 29.75
N LEU A 9 39.44 -30.26 30.70
CA LEU A 9 38.98 -29.17 31.56
C LEU A 9 40.06 -28.71 32.56
N PHE A 10 40.92 -29.62 33.04
CA PHE A 10 42.02 -29.27 33.95
C PHE A 10 43.23 -28.63 33.23
N LEU A 11 43.46 -28.95 31.96
CA LEU A 11 44.48 -28.28 31.14
C LEU A 11 44.06 -26.88 30.64
N CYS A 12 42.76 -26.62 30.50
CA CYS A 12 42.27 -25.26 30.22
C CYS A 12 42.20 -24.36 31.48
N LEU A 13 42.14 -24.94 32.68
CA LEU A 13 42.14 -24.20 33.95
C LEU A 13 43.53 -23.85 34.51
N LEU A 14 44.60 -24.42 33.93
CA LEU A 14 45.99 -24.09 34.29
C LEU A 14 46.68 -23.15 33.28
N GLY A 15 45.92 -22.58 32.33
CA GLY A 15 46.39 -21.58 31.37
C GLY A 15 46.12 -20.13 31.75
N PHE A 16 45.52 -19.86 32.92
CA PHE A 16 45.13 -18.52 33.37
C PHE A 16 45.59 -18.22 34.80
N SER A 17 46.89 -18.35 35.05
CA SER A 17 47.53 -17.68 36.21
C SER A 17 49.04 -17.74 36.05
N LEU A 18 49.57 -16.91 35.16
CA LEU A 18 50.94 -16.42 35.15
C LEU A 18 50.95 -15.28 34.12
N VAL A 19 50.28 -14.17 34.46
CA VAL A 19 50.71 -12.87 33.93
C VAL A 19 52.12 -12.70 34.48
N PRO A 20 53.17 -12.60 33.65
CA PRO A 20 54.46 -12.21 34.17
C PRO A 20 54.25 -10.85 34.83
N SER A 21 54.55 -10.75 36.13
CA SER A 21 54.77 -9.45 36.76
C SER A 21 56.03 -8.89 36.11
N VAL A 22 55.87 -8.24 34.96
CA VAL A 22 56.85 -7.28 34.46
C VAL A 22 56.86 -6.21 35.54
N GLU A 23 58.01 -6.03 36.20
CA GLU A 23 58.29 -4.77 36.90
C GLU A 23 58.21 -3.69 35.83
N GLY A 24 57.01 -3.13 35.62
CA GLY A 24 56.84 -2.04 34.67
C GLY A 24 57.52 -0.82 35.26
N ALA A 25 58.29 -0.13 34.43
CA ALA A 25 58.94 1.11 34.83
C ALA A 25 57.86 2.13 35.23
N SER A 26 58.09 2.87 36.31
CA SER A 26 57.25 4.00 36.68
C SER A 26 57.59 5.18 35.79
N ILE A 27 56.55 5.88 35.32
CA ILE A 27 56.72 7.13 34.57
C ILE A 27 56.27 8.28 35.45
N THR A 28 57.09 9.32 35.49
CA THR A 28 56.73 10.59 36.10
C THR A 28 56.76 11.67 35.04
N GLY A 29 55.75 12.52 35.05
CA GLY A 29 55.64 13.60 34.08
C GLY A 29 54.98 14.84 34.66
N LEU A 30 55.13 15.93 33.91
CA LEU A 30 54.60 17.24 34.25
C LEU A 30 53.72 17.73 33.10
N VAL A 31 52.48 18.10 33.40
CA VAL A 31 51.56 18.72 32.46
C VAL A 31 51.52 20.22 32.72
N ILE A 32 51.87 21.00 31.70
CA ILE A 32 51.91 22.46 31.73
C ILE A 32 51.00 23.05 30.66
N ASN A 33 50.56 24.29 30.86
CA ASN A 33 49.90 25.08 29.83
C ASN A 33 50.93 25.80 28.94
N GLU A 34 50.46 26.49 27.91
CA GLU A 34 51.29 27.31 27.00
C GLU A 34 52.14 28.41 27.69
N ASN A 35 51.74 28.82 28.90
CA ASN A 35 52.45 29.82 29.71
C ASN A 35 53.48 29.19 30.67
N GLY A 36 53.63 27.86 30.64
CA GLY A 36 54.53 27.11 31.52
C GLY A 36 54.00 26.93 32.95
N GLU A 37 52.72 27.21 33.20
CA GLU A 37 52.07 26.99 34.49
C GLU A 37 51.52 25.55 34.55
N PRO A 38 51.55 24.91 35.73
CA PRO A 38 51.04 23.55 35.88
C PRO A 38 49.53 23.46 35.66
N VAL A 39 49.08 22.42 34.95
CA VAL A 39 47.65 22.13 34.75
C VAL A 39 47.19 21.14 35.82
N GLU A 40 46.36 21.60 36.74
CA GLU A 40 45.80 20.77 37.82
C GLU A 40 44.71 19.84 37.29
N PHE A 41 44.62 18.63 37.86
CA PHE A 41 43.58 17.63 37.56
C PHE A 41 43.45 17.23 36.08
N ALA A 42 44.51 17.39 35.29
CA ALA A 42 44.60 16.84 33.95
C ALA A 42 44.59 15.31 34.04
N ARG A 43 43.74 14.67 33.24
CA ARG A 43 43.63 13.22 33.15
C ARG A 43 44.64 12.70 32.15
N VAL A 44 45.42 11.73 32.59
CA VAL A 44 46.45 11.06 31.82
C VAL A 44 46.04 9.61 31.61
N TYR A 45 45.92 9.21 30.36
CA TYR A 45 45.56 7.86 29.94
C TYR A 45 46.76 7.20 29.27
N ILE A 46 47.01 5.93 29.60
CA ILE A 46 48.04 5.12 28.95
C ILE A 46 47.39 3.97 28.22
N PHE A 47 47.69 3.84 26.93
CA PHE A 47 47.25 2.76 26.08
C PHE A 47 48.42 1.92 25.57
N ASP A 48 48.20 0.61 25.42
CA ASP A 48 49.09 -0.33 24.72
C ASP A 48 48.25 -1.13 23.72
N ASP A 49 48.69 -1.12 22.46
CA ASP A 49 48.00 -1.72 21.32
C ASP A 49 46.47 -1.42 21.31
N GLY A 50 46.11 -0.17 21.60
CA GLY A 50 44.72 0.32 21.66
C GLY A 50 43.92 -0.06 22.92
N SER A 51 44.52 -0.77 23.87
CA SER A 51 43.89 -1.13 25.15
C SER A 51 44.31 -0.20 26.28
N LEU A 52 43.35 0.37 27.01
CA LEU A 52 43.63 1.23 28.17
C LEU A 52 44.24 0.39 29.31
N ILE A 53 45.45 0.75 29.75
CA ILE A 53 46.17 0.04 30.82
C ILE A 53 46.02 0.75 32.16
N SER A 54 46.20 2.07 32.16
CA SER A 54 46.27 2.86 33.38
C SER A 54 45.78 4.28 33.16
N THR A 55 45.30 4.90 34.24
CA THR A 55 44.79 6.26 34.26
C THR A 55 45.31 6.97 35.50
N SER A 56 45.71 8.24 35.38
CA SER A 56 46.13 9.08 36.50
C SER A 56 45.59 10.50 36.35
N LEU A 57 45.68 11.26 37.43
CA LEU A 57 45.30 12.67 37.50
C LEU A 57 46.53 13.46 37.94
N THR A 58 46.76 14.61 37.33
CA THR A 58 47.80 15.51 37.81
C THR A 58 47.42 16.14 39.15
N ASP A 59 48.43 16.34 39.98
CA ASP A 59 48.28 17.06 41.25
C ASP A 59 48.21 18.58 41.06
N THR A 60 48.21 19.34 42.16
CA THR A 60 48.21 20.82 42.15
C THR A 60 49.48 21.44 41.56
N LYS A 61 50.50 20.62 41.28
CA LYS A 61 51.75 21.03 40.60
C LYS A 61 51.80 20.51 39.17
N GLY A 62 50.73 19.93 38.65
CA GLY A 62 50.69 19.37 37.30
C GLY A 62 51.48 18.07 37.17
N GLU A 63 51.96 17.48 38.27
CA GLU A 63 52.77 16.26 38.25
C GLU A 63 51.86 15.03 38.26
N PHE A 64 52.20 14.03 37.46
CA PHE A 64 51.56 12.71 37.49
C PHE A 64 52.61 11.62 37.67
N ASP A 65 52.22 10.55 38.36
CA ASP A 65 53.01 9.34 38.54
C ASP A 65 52.13 8.14 38.16
N ILE A 66 52.67 7.25 37.32
CA ILE A 66 52.00 6.02 36.91
C ILE A 66 53.00 4.87 36.99
N ASP A 67 52.68 3.92 37.86
CA ASP A 67 53.40 2.66 37.98
C ASP A 67 52.95 1.65 36.93
N SER A 68 53.86 0.76 36.54
CA SER A 68 53.58 -0.42 35.71
C SER A 68 53.22 -0.14 34.24
N VAL A 69 54.04 0.65 33.55
CA VAL A 69 53.84 1.00 32.13
C VAL A 69 54.66 0.07 31.20
N PRO A 70 54.14 -0.36 30.03
CA PRO A 70 54.91 -1.14 29.04
C PRO A 70 56.06 -0.34 28.40
N GLU A 71 57.00 -1.03 27.73
CA GLU A 71 58.19 -0.41 27.12
C GLU A 71 57.87 0.69 26.10
N SER A 72 56.78 0.54 25.34
CA SER A 72 56.23 1.51 24.41
C SER A 72 54.74 1.65 24.67
N PHE A 73 54.23 2.87 24.74
CA PHE A 73 52.83 3.16 25.03
C PHE A 73 52.38 4.45 24.34
N GLU A 74 51.08 4.57 24.09
CA GLU A 74 50.45 5.82 23.69
C GLU A 74 49.97 6.54 24.96
N ILE A 75 50.37 7.80 25.13
CA ILE A 75 49.91 8.66 26.23
C ILE A 75 48.89 9.67 25.69
N ILE A 76 47.69 9.68 26.26
CA ILE A 76 46.66 10.68 25.96
C ILE A 76 46.42 11.55 27.18
N VAL A 77 46.54 12.87 27.04
CA VAL A 77 46.31 13.83 28.13
C VAL A 77 45.19 14.79 27.76
N TYR A 78 44.27 14.98 28.70
CA TYR A 78 43.11 15.85 28.55
C TYR A 78 42.83 16.60 29.86
N ALA A 79 42.50 17.88 29.75
CA ALA A 79 42.13 18.71 30.89
C ALA A 79 40.98 19.64 30.50
N ASP A 80 40.04 19.83 31.41
CA ASP A 80 38.92 20.74 31.22
C ASP A 80 38.45 21.31 32.54
N SER A 81 37.91 22.54 32.53
CA SER A 81 37.42 23.21 33.72
C SER A 81 35.89 23.22 33.73
N ASN A 82 35.28 22.81 34.83
CA ASN A 82 33.81 22.93 34.98
C ASN A 82 33.32 24.38 35.17
N LEU A 83 34.22 25.38 35.12
CA LEU A 83 33.90 26.80 35.30
C LEU A 83 33.61 27.54 33.97
N THR A 84 34.00 26.94 32.86
CA THR A 84 33.88 27.45 31.50
C THR A 84 32.77 26.68 30.77
N THR A 85 32.19 27.31 29.74
CA THR A 85 31.09 26.68 28.98
C THR A 85 31.59 25.75 27.89
N GLY A 86 32.79 25.99 27.35
CA GLY A 86 33.44 25.16 26.34
C GLY A 86 34.72 24.55 26.88
N VAL A 87 35.33 23.68 26.07
CA VAL A 87 36.54 22.94 26.46
C VAL A 87 37.76 23.85 26.52
N ASP A 88 38.50 23.80 27.62
CA ASP A 88 39.66 24.68 27.89
C ASP A 88 40.97 24.27 27.20
N TYR A 89 41.21 22.97 27.00
CA TYR A 89 42.48 22.47 26.45
C TYR A 89 42.29 21.45 25.34
N LEU A 90 43.18 21.52 24.36
CA LEU A 90 43.23 20.55 23.27
C LEU A 90 43.77 19.21 23.79
N PRO A 91 43.18 18.08 23.38
CA PRO A 91 43.71 16.78 23.75
C PRO A 91 45.09 16.56 23.13
N TYR A 92 45.98 15.96 23.91
CA TYR A 92 47.33 15.60 23.48
C TYR A 92 47.45 14.09 23.35
N SER A 93 48.07 13.60 22.28
CA SER A 93 48.48 12.19 22.13
C SER A 93 49.89 12.09 21.57
N ASP A 94 50.69 11.16 22.08
CA ASP A 94 52.01 10.85 21.55
C ASP A 94 52.45 9.42 21.92
N MET A 95 53.33 8.82 21.12
CA MET A 95 53.93 7.52 21.43
C MET A 95 55.21 7.71 22.22
N ARG A 96 55.29 7.09 23.41
CA ARG A 96 56.40 7.26 24.36
C ARG A 96 56.99 5.92 24.79
N THR A 97 58.24 5.97 25.22
CA THR A 97 58.97 4.83 25.77
C THR A 97 59.22 5.00 27.26
N ALA A 98 59.16 3.91 28.01
CA ALA A 98 59.28 3.95 29.45
C ALA A 98 60.68 4.40 29.93
N GLY A 99 60.74 5.20 31.00
CA GLY A 99 61.99 5.68 31.61
C GLY A 99 62.43 7.11 31.26
N GLU A 100 61.67 7.83 30.42
CA GLU A 100 61.87 9.26 30.16
C GLU A 100 61.01 10.13 31.09
N GLN A 101 61.54 11.27 31.53
CA GLN A 101 60.73 12.29 32.21
C GLN A 101 59.90 13.03 31.15
N ILE A 102 58.58 12.96 31.26
CA ILE A 102 57.67 13.45 30.22
C ILE A 102 57.17 14.84 30.59
N ILE A 103 57.37 15.83 29.74
CA ILE A 103 56.75 17.15 29.87
C ILE A 103 55.74 17.29 28.74
N ILE A 104 54.48 17.54 29.10
CA ILE A 104 53.36 17.63 28.17
C ILE A 104 52.81 19.05 28.24
N GLU A 105 52.81 19.74 27.11
CA GLU A 105 52.24 21.07 26.98
C GLU A 105 50.83 20.96 26.38
N LEU A 106 49.81 21.31 27.17
CA LEU A 106 48.44 21.40 26.68
C LEU A 106 48.18 22.77 26.08
N LYS A 107 47.83 22.78 24.79
CA LYS A 107 47.45 23.99 24.05
C LYS A 107 46.02 24.42 24.42
N PRO A 108 45.73 25.73 24.43
CA PRO A 108 44.38 26.21 24.74
C PRO A 108 43.37 25.82 23.66
N ALA A 109 42.17 25.48 24.09
CA ALA A 109 41.04 25.15 23.23
C ALA A 109 39.84 26.07 23.48
N SER A 110 38.93 26.02 22.52
CA SER A 110 37.57 26.52 22.62
C SER A 110 36.63 25.51 21.96
N SER A 111 35.32 25.76 21.98
CA SER A 111 34.36 24.83 21.40
C SER A 111 33.42 25.49 20.40
N ILE A 112 33.08 24.74 19.35
CA ILE A 112 32.01 25.09 18.42
C ILE A 112 30.79 24.22 18.73
N ILE A 113 29.64 24.87 18.89
CA ILE A 113 28.34 24.22 19.08
C ILE A 113 27.53 24.42 17.80
N LEU A 114 27.09 23.31 17.21
CA LEU A 114 26.27 23.32 16.01
C LEU A 114 24.79 23.39 16.39
N GLN A 115 24.10 24.41 15.89
CA GLN A 115 22.68 24.63 16.08
C GLN A 115 21.91 24.22 14.82
N GLY A 116 20.68 23.73 15.03
CA GLY A 116 19.84 23.19 13.96
C GLY A 116 20.25 21.78 13.55
N SER A 117 19.45 21.18 12.65
CA SER A 117 19.75 19.85 12.13
C SER A 117 20.17 19.92 10.68
N LEU A 118 21.08 19.03 10.29
CA LEU A 118 21.44 18.83 8.90
C LEU A 118 20.23 18.29 8.12
N GLN A 119 19.82 19.03 7.08
CA GLN A 119 18.64 18.72 6.28
C GLN A 119 19.00 18.71 4.80
N PHE A 120 18.47 17.71 4.08
CA PHE A 120 18.64 17.59 2.64
C PHE A 120 17.29 17.37 1.97
N ILE A 121 16.97 18.17 0.95
CA ILE A 121 15.67 18.15 0.28
C ILE A 121 15.42 16.87 -0.52
N ASP A 122 16.47 16.14 -0.89
CA ASP A 122 16.44 14.86 -1.60
C ASP A 122 16.43 13.64 -0.67
N SER A 123 16.35 13.85 0.65
CA SER A 123 16.17 12.80 1.66
C SER A 123 15.02 13.14 2.61
N GLU A 124 14.43 12.12 3.20
CA GLU A 124 13.49 12.22 4.33
C GLU A 124 14.09 11.57 5.60
N LYS A 125 15.24 10.87 5.46
CA LYS A 125 15.89 10.15 6.55
C LYS A 125 16.95 10.98 7.22
N LEU A 126 17.17 10.75 8.53
CA LEU A 126 18.35 11.25 9.23
C LEU A 126 19.64 10.70 8.60
N PRO A 127 20.73 11.48 8.64
CA PRO A 127 22.05 11.00 8.28
C PRO A 127 22.44 9.73 9.03
N LEU A 128 23.04 8.79 8.31
CA LEU A 128 23.58 7.55 8.87
C LEU A 128 24.83 7.83 9.70
N GLN A 129 25.69 8.73 9.22
CA GLN A 129 26.95 9.12 9.85
C GLN A 129 27.29 10.57 9.51
N GLU A 130 27.84 11.29 10.48
CA GLU A 130 28.33 12.66 10.32
C GLU A 130 29.75 12.77 10.86
N TYR A 131 30.63 13.36 10.05
CA TYR A 131 32.00 13.68 10.41
C TYR A 131 32.22 15.18 10.35
N TYR A 132 32.85 15.72 11.37
CA TYR A 132 33.22 17.12 11.51
C TYR A 132 34.74 17.20 11.56
N ILE A 133 35.35 17.77 10.52
CA ILE A 133 36.80 17.82 10.34
C ILE A 133 37.24 19.26 10.47
N VAL A 134 38.09 19.54 11.45
CA VAL A 134 38.66 20.88 11.65
C VAL A 134 39.91 21.01 10.80
N LYS A 135 39.94 22.01 9.92
CA LYS A 135 41.04 22.24 8.97
C LYS A 135 41.64 23.63 9.14
N ASP A 136 42.91 23.74 8.75
CA ASP A 136 43.64 25.01 8.63
C ASP A 136 43.27 25.75 7.33
N ILE A 137 43.75 26.99 7.17
CA ILE A 137 43.66 27.85 5.98
C ILE A 137 44.17 27.14 4.72
N ASP A 138 45.15 26.24 4.87
CA ASP A 138 45.69 25.40 3.80
C ASP A 138 44.82 24.15 3.48
N ASN A 139 43.63 24.04 4.06
CA ASN A 139 42.69 22.92 3.91
C ASN A 139 43.26 21.56 4.36
N LYS A 140 44.20 21.57 5.32
CA LYS A 140 44.75 20.36 5.95
C LYS A 140 44.07 20.14 7.29
N THR A 141 43.73 18.88 7.60
CA THR A 141 43.20 18.50 8.92
C THR A 141 44.18 18.93 10.01
N LEU A 142 43.67 19.63 11.01
CA LEU A 142 44.48 20.10 12.13
C LEU A 142 44.87 18.92 13.03
N ASN A 143 46.16 18.84 13.33
CA ASN A 143 46.72 17.94 14.32
C ASN A 143 47.68 18.74 15.24
N PRO A 144 47.14 19.60 16.12
CA PRO A 144 47.95 20.54 16.89
C PRO A 144 48.76 19.89 18.00
N SER A 145 48.36 18.70 18.47
CA SER A 145 48.88 18.04 19.68
C SER A 145 48.98 16.50 19.54
N GLY A 146 49.17 16.00 18.32
CA GLY A 146 49.24 14.56 18.00
C GLY A 146 47.87 13.87 17.82
N VAL A 147 46.77 14.56 18.13
CA VAL A 147 45.39 14.14 17.85
C VAL A 147 44.84 14.87 16.62
N GLU A 148 44.40 14.13 15.61
CA GLU A 148 43.65 14.71 14.48
C GLU A 148 42.26 15.19 14.96
N LEU A 149 41.93 16.44 14.66
CA LEU A 149 40.65 17.05 15.04
C LEU A 149 39.53 16.61 14.08
N VAL A 150 39.14 15.34 14.20
CA VAL A 150 38.01 14.72 13.48
C VAL A 150 37.01 14.21 14.50
N PHE A 151 35.83 14.81 14.50
CA PHE A 151 34.73 14.46 15.40
C PHE A 151 33.66 13.72 14.63
N THR A 152 32.97 12.81 15.31
CA THR A 152 31.79 12.14 14.76
C THR A 152 30.75 12.10 15.88
N GLN A 153 29.48 12.14 15.52
CA GLN A 153 28.41 11.92 16.51
C GLN A 153 28.45 10.49 17.10
N LYS A 154 29.14 9.52 16.47
CA LYS A 154 29.23 8.11 16.91
C LYS A 154 30.62 7.48 16.62
N GLY A 155 31.61 7.69 17.51
CA GLY A 155 32.91 6.96 17.60
C GLY A 155 34.08 7.58 16.80
N THR A 156 35.36 7.64 17.21
CA THR A 156 36.19 6.64 17.94
C THR A 156 37.25 7.31 18.86
N LEU A 157 37.42 8.64 18.80
CA LEU A 157 38.18 9.39 19.80
C LEU A 157 37.25 9.76 20.96
N LYS A 158 36.69 8.75 21.64
CA LYS A 158 36.05 8.98 22.95
C LYS A 158 37.16 9.21 23.98
N ILE A 159 37.68 10.44 24.03
CA ILE A 159 38.01 10.98 25.35
C ILE A 159 36.65 11.06 26.03
N ARG A 160 36.42 10.14 26.95
CA ARG A 160 35.11 9.69 27.45
C ARG A 160 34.30 10.78 28.18
N GLU A 161 34.78 12.02 28.15
CA GLU A 161 34.46 13.14 29.02
C GLU A 161 34.34 14.47 28.24
N VAL A 162 34.55 14.48 26.92
CA VAL A 162 34.19 15.62 26.07
C VAL A 162 32.69 15.56 25.78
N PRO A 163 31.91 16.64 25.98
CA PRO A 163 30.50 16.67 25.62
C PRO A 163 30.29 16.35 24.12
N ASP A 164 29.34 15.47 23.80
CA ASP A 164 29.09 14.99 22.43
C ASP A 164 28.59 16.10 21.48
N ASP A 165 28.16 17.25 22.02
CA ASP A 165 27.69 18.44 21.32
C ASP A 165 28.79 19.50 21.07
N HIS A 166 30.02 19.29 21.55
CA HIS A 166 31.13 20.23 21.44
C HIS A 166 32.20 19.77 20.44
N ILE A 167 32.41 20.57 19.39
CA ILE A 167 33.53 20.39 18.47
C ILE A 167 34.73 21.18 19.02
N ILE A 168 35.75 20.46 19.50
CA ILE A 168 36.94 21.10 20.09
C ILE A 168 37.81 21.70 18.98
N VAL A 169 38.16 22.98 19.13
CA VAL A 169 39.00 23.73 18.19
C VAL A 169 40.09 24.50 18.94
N PRO A 170 41.24 24.79 18.33
CA PRO A 170 42.25 25.65 18.97
C PRO A 170 41.65 27.03 19.28
N SER A 171 42.05 27.68 20.38
CA SER A 171 41.55 29.02 20.71
C SER A 171 42.28 30.12 19.92
N ASN A 172 41.61 31.26 19.64
CA ASN A 172 42.17 32.41 18.93
C ASN A 172 42.89 32.05 17.62
N SER A 173 42.30 31.14 16.85
CA SER A 173 42.84 30.63 15.59
C SER A 173 41.82 30.76 14.46
N GLU A 174 42.30 30.91 13.24
CA GLU A 174 41.46 30.85 12.05
C GLU A 174 41.35 29.40 11.58
N ILE A 175 40.12 28.90 11.43
CA ILE A 175 39.88 27.51 11.00
C ILE A 175 38.77 27.43 9.94
N ILE A 176 38.72 26.29 9.27
CA ILE A 176 37.60 25.89 8.40
C ILE A 176 37.02 24.59 8.96
N LEU A 177 35.72 24.56 9.20
CA LEU A 177 35.02 23.35 9.60
C LEU A 177 34.42 22.66 8.37
N THR A 178 34.85 21.44 8.10
CA THR A 178 34.26 20.59 7.05
C THR A 178 33.27 19.62 7.67
N VAL A 179 32.05 19.59 7.15
CA VAL A 179 31.00 18.66 7.57
C VAL A 179 30.73 17.65 6.46
N ASN A 180 30.90 16.37 6.76
CA ASN A 180 30.60 15.25 5.87
C ASN A 180 29.44 14.44 6.42
N SER A 181 28.38 14.31 5.64
CA SER A 181 27.17 13.59 6.04
C SER A 181 26.83 12.49 5.05
N SER A 182 26.71 11.27 5.55
CA SER A 182 26.30 10.11 4.76
C SER A 182 24.80 9.91 4.90
N ILE A 183 24.07 10.05 3.80
CA ILE A 183 22.61 9.95 3.73
C ILE A 183 22.18 8.77 2.86
N LEU A 184 21.06 8.15 3.22
CA LEU A 184 20.46 7.06 2.44
C LEU A 184 19.38 7.64 1.52
N ILE A 185 19.63 7.62 0.22
CA ILE A 185 18.64 8.00 -0.80
C ILE A 185 18.22 6.74 -1.54
N ALA A 186 16.95 6.36 -1.40
CA ALA A 186 16.42 5.08 -1.86
C ALA A 186 17.22 3.87 -1.32
N SER A 187 18.17 3.34 -2.08
CA SER A 187 19.04 2.22 -1.71
C SER A 187 20.54 2.57 -1.73
N ASP A 188 20.89 3.79 -2.14
CA ASP A 188 22.27 4.23 -2.28
C ASP A 188 22.66 5.13 -1.10
N VAL A 189 23.86 4.92 -0.57
CA VAL A 189 24.45 5.80 0.44
C VAL A 189 25.27 6.86 -0.29
N LEU A 190 24.88 8.12 -0.13
CA LEU A 190 25.54 9.28 -0.72
C LEU A 190 26.15 10.14 0.37
N THR A 191 27.33 10.68 0.11
CA THR A 191 27.99 11.61 1.03
C THR A 191 27.80 13.04 0.52
N ARG A 192 27.35 13.93 1.40
CA ARG A 192 27.26 15.37 1.19
C ARG A 192 28.32 16.05 2.04
N GLU A 193 29.11 16.93 1.42
CA GLU A 193 30.19 17.67 2.06
C GLU A 193 29.97 19.17 1.90
N PHE A 194 30.23 19.94 2.96
CA PHE A 194 30.41 21.39 2.86
C PHE A 194 31.48 21.88 3.82
N ASN A 195 31.98 23.07 3.51
CA ASN A 195 32.92 23.81 4.35
C ASN A 195 32.23 25.06 4.87
N THR A 196 32.52 25.42 6.12
CA THR A 196 32.19 26.75 6.62
C THR A 196 33.06 27.80 5.94
N ASP A 197 32.67 29.05 6.09
CA ASP A 197 33.59 30.16 5.86
C ASP A 197 34.73 30.11 6.89
N LEU A 198 35.74 30.98 6.71
CA LEU A 198 36.84 31.10 7.67
C LEU A 198 36.31 31.59 9.01
N LEU A 199 36.44 30.77 10.05
CA LEU A 199 35.94 31.04 11.40
C LEU A 199 37.09 31.51 12.29
N GLU A 200 36.88 32.60 13.01
CA GLU A 200 37.76 33.00 14.12
C GLU A 200 37.28 32.29 15.40
N THR A 201 38.11 31.41 15.97
CA THR A 201 37.75 30.70 17.20
C THR A 201 37.89 31.60 18.42
N PRO A 202 37.01 31.46 19.42
CA PRO A 202 37.00 32.36 20.56
C PRO A 202 38.18 32.09 21.51
N VAL A 203 38.25 32.88 22.59
CA VAL A 203 39.27 32.69 23.62
C VAL A 203 39.05 31.38 24.37
N LYS A 204 40.08 30.98 25.12
CA LYS A 204 40.11 29.71 25.85
C LYS A 204 38.84 29.48 26.69
N GLY A 205 38.19 28.33 26.53
CA GLY A 205 37.00 27.91 27.29
C GLY A 205 35.67 28.57 26.90
N GLU A 206 35.66 29.46 25.90
CA GLU A 206 34.44 30.03 25.33
C GLU A 206 33.86 29.16 24.20
N THR A 207 32.60 29.42 23.86
CA THR A 207 31.84 28.69 22.83
C THR A 207 31.46 29.60 21.66
N LEU A 208 31.47 29.04 20.45
CA LEU A 208 30.96 29.67 19.23
C LEU A 208 29.78 28.86 18.70
N ASN A 209 28.61 29.49 18.62
CA ASN A 209 27.40 28.87 18.07
C ASN A 209 27.32 29.09 16.57
N ILE A 210 27.11 28.02 15.79
CA ILE A 210 26.96 28.07 14.34
C ILE A 210 25.69 27.34 13.93
N ASP A 211 24.83 27.98 13.14
CA ASP A 211 23.66 27.31 12.56
C ASP A 211 24.08 26.53 11.31
N VAL A 212 23.95 25.19 11.34
CA VAL A 212 24.35 24.35 10.20
C VAL A 212 23.50 24.58 8.96
N ARG A 213 22.31 25.17 9.11
CA ARG A 213 21.39 25.45 7.99
C ARG A 213 21.88 26.57 7.10
N GLU A 214 22.68 27.50 7.63
CA GLU A 214 23.35 28.53 6.83
C GLU A 214 24.16 27.91 5.68
N TYR A 215 24.84 26.79 5.95
CA TYR A 215 25.69 26.10 4.98
C TYR A 215 24.98 24.99 4.22
N SER A 216 23.94 24.37 4.79
CA SER A 216 23.20 23.30 4.12
C SER A 216 22.20 23.82 3.08
N ILE A 217 21.57 24.99 3.30
CA ILE A 217 20.59 25.56 2.36
C ILE A 217 21.19 25.85 0.97
N PRO A 218 22.41 26.41 0.83
CA PRO A 218 23.07 26.56 -0.47
C PRO A 218 23.22 25.25 -1.25
N ILE A 219 23.57 24.15 -0.58
CA ILE A 219 23.66 22.81 -1.20
C ILE A 219 22.28 22.38 -1.69
N ASN A 220 21.26 22.55 -0.86
CA ASN A 220 19.88 22.25 -1.23
C ASN A 220 19.40 23.09 -2.42
N LEU A 221 19.78 24.38 -2.48
CA LEU A 221 19.50 25.23 -3.63
C LEU A 221 20.18 24.71 -4.90
N GLU A 222 21.42 24.21 -4.81
CA GLU A 222 22.11 23.58 -5.94
C GLU A 222 21.39 22.31 -6.41
N ILE A 223 20.96 21.45 -5.48
CA ILE A 223 20.18 20.24 -5.78
C ILE A 223 18.88 20.63 -6.50
N ALA A 224 18.10 21.56 -5.94
CA ALA A 224 16.84 22.01 -6.53
C ALA A 224 17.03 22.64 -7.93
N ASN A 225 18.07 23.46 -8.11
CA ASN A 225 18.38 24.06 -9.42
C ASN A 225 18.80 22.99 -10.44
N THR A 226 19.53 21.97 -10.01
CA THR A 226 19.90 20.83 -10.86
C THR A 226 18.66 20.04 -11.28
N THR A 227 17.75 19.76 -10.35
CA THR A 227 16.46 19.12 -10.64
C THR A 227 15.60 19.96 -11.58
N LEU A 228 15.53 21.28 -11.39
CA LEU A 228 14.81 22.18 -12.29
C LEU A 228 15.41 22.19 -13.70
N LYS A 229 16.74 22.19 -13.81
CA LYS A 229 17.44 22.09 -15.10
C LYS A 229 17.18 20.75 -15.78
N GLU A 230 17.15 19.65 -15.03
CA GLU A 230 16.74 18.35 -15.55
C GLU A 230 15.30 18.40 -16.06
N LEU A 231 14.36 18.92 -15.26
CA LEU A 231 12.96 19.07 -15.65
C LEU A 231 12.81 19.86 -16.95
N ALA A 232 13.46 21.03 -17.06
CA ALA A 232 13.45 21.84 -18.27
C ALA A 232 14.02 21.10 -19.50
N THR A 233 15.11 20.34 -19.29
CA THR A 233 15.72 19.52 -20.36
C THR A 233 14.76 18.42 -20.82
N ARG A 234 14.14 17.71 -19.86
CA ARG A 234 13.17 16.64 -20.14
C ARG A 234 11.91 17.17 -20.82
N LEU A 235 11.41 18.34 -20.42
CA LEU A 235 10.28 19.01 -21.06
C LEU A 235 10.57 19.27 -22.54
N SER A 236 11.72 19.87 -22.84
CA SER A 236 12.17 20.13 -24.21
C SER A 236 12.28 18.84 -25.05
N GLU A 237 12.89 17.78 -24.49
CA GLU A 237 12.96 16.46 -25.13
C GLU A 237 11.55 15.91 -25.42
N MET A 238 10.63 16.06 -24.47
CA MET A 238 9.26 15.56 -24.59
C MET A 238 8.45 16.31 -25.64
N GLU A 239 8.60 17.63 -25.71
CA GLU A 239 8.00 18.45 -26.77
C GLU A 239 8.51 18.06 -28.17
N GLU A 240 9.79 17.72 -28.31
CA GLU A 240 10.38 17.25 -29.58
C GLU A 240 9.72 15.93 -30.04
N TYR A 241 9.51 15.00 -29.12
CA TYR A 241 8.73 13.77 -29.36
C TYR A 241 7.24 14.06 -29.61
N GLY A 242 6.75 15.27 -29.32
CA GLY A 242 5.41 15.74 -29.62
C GLY A 242 4.39 15.45 -28.52
N PHE A 243 4.84 15.27 -27.27
CA PHE A 243 3.97 15.19 -26.10
C PHE A 243 3.32 16.54 -25.79
N TYR A 244 2.19 16.50 -25.09
CA TYR A 244 1.54 17.66 -24.52
C TYR A 244 1.88 17.76 -23.03
N THR A 245 2.64 18.79 -22.66
CA THR A 245 3.34 18.93 -21.36
C THR A 245 2.88 20.13 -20.53
N ALA A 246 1.77 20.78 -20.89
CA ALA A 246 1.31 22.02 -20.24
C ALA A 246 1.11 21.91 -18.71
N LYS A 247 0.78 20.72 -18.20
CA LYS A 247 0.71 20.46 -16.75
C LYS A 247 2.10 20.54 -16.12
N GLN A 248 3.08 19.86 -16.72
CA GLN A 248 4.45 19.80 -16.22
C GLN A 248 5.18 21.14 -16.37
N GLU A 249 4.91 21.92 -17.42
CA GLU A 249 5.35 23.33 -17.53
C GLU A 249 4.77 24.18 -16.38
N GLY A 250 3.49 23.98 -16.04
CA GLY A 250 2.87 24.61 -14.88
C GLY A 250 3.52 24.20 -13.55
N ALA A 251 3.97 22.95 -13.45
CA ALA A 251 4.73 22.47 -12.30
C ALA A 251 6.13 23.10 -12.23
N GLU A 252 6.84 23.17 -13.36
CA GLU A 252 8.15 23.84 -13.48
C GLU A 252 8.06 25.32 -13.07
N SER A 253 7.06 26.04 -13.55
CA SER A 253 6.86 27.46 -13.20
C SER A 253 6.59 27.65 -11.71
N ALA A 254 5.75 26.79 -11.11
CA ALA A 254 5.46 26.84 -9.69
C ALA A 254 6.69 26.46 -8.83
N SER A 255 7.45 25.45 -9.23
CA SER A 255 8.70 25.05 -8.57
C SER A 255 9.76 26.15 -8.65
N ASN A 256 9.94 26.79 -9.81
CA ASN A 256 10.82 27.95 -9.95
C ASN A 256 10.44 29.08 -8.99
N LYS A 257 9.15 29.38 -8.84
CA LYS A 257 8.66 30.40 -7.91
C LYS A 257 9.04 30.06 -6.46
N LEU A 258 8.83 28.81 -6.04
CA LEU A 258 9.16 28.33 -4.68
C LEU A 258 10.67 28.34 -4.41
N VAL A 259 11.51 27.99 -5.40
CA VAL A 259 12.97 28.07 -5.27
C VAL A 259 13.45 29.52 -5.17
N GLN A 260 12.82 30.46 -5.90
CA GLN A 260 13.10 31.89 -5.77
C GLN A 260 12.68 32.45 -4.41
N GLU A 261 11.53 32.02 -3.90
CA GLU A 261 11.04 32.36 -2.56
C GLU A 261 12.00 31.85 -1.48
N ALA A 262 12.44 30.59 -1.57
CA ALA A 262 13.45 30.02 -0.67
C ALA A 262 14.76 30.85 -0.68
N ARG A 263 15.24 31.27 -1.85
CA ARG A 263 16.42 32.15 -1.94
C ARG A 263 16.20 33.49 -1.23
N SER A 264 15.00 34.07 -1.31
CA SER A 264 14.67 35.31 -0.60
C SER A 264 14.62 35.10 0.91
N LEU A 265 14.06 33.98 1.38
CA LEU A 265 13.99 33.63 2.80
C LEU A 265 15.37 33.34 3.39
N TYR A 266 16.24 32.66 2.62
CA TYR A 266 17.64 32.47 2.97
C TYR A 266 18.39 33.79 3.18
N GLN A 267 18.15 34.80 2.33
CA GLN A 267 18.74 36.14 2.48
C GLN A 267 18.19 36.93 3.68
N GLN A 268 17.11 36.46 4.31
CA GLN A 268 16.49 37.04 5.50
C GLN A 268 16.81 36.21 6.76
N ASP A 269 17.79 35.31 6.69
CA ASP A 269 18.18 34.38 7.76
C ASP A 269 17.03 33.49 8.29
N SER A 270 15.97 33.33 7.49
CA SER A 270 14.79 32.50 7.79
C SER A 270 15.00 31.10 7.21
N TYR A 271 15.92 30.34 7.83
CA TYR A 271 16.40 29.07 7.28
C TYR A 271 15.33 27.96 7.23
N SER A 272 14.47 27.87 8.25
CA SER A 272 13.41 26.85 8.31
C SER A 272 12.38 27.03 7.19
N GLU A 273 11.88 28.26 7.01
CA GLU A 273 10.92 28.61 5.97
C GLU A 273 11.54 28.50 4.57
N SER A 274 12.83 28.85 4.46
CA SER A 274 13.61 28.63 3.24
C SER A 274 13.65 27.15 2.86
N PHE A 275 13.95 26.26 3.82
CA PHE A 275 13.95 24.82 3.59
C PHE A 275 12.57 24.29 3.17
N ASP A 276 11.50 24.70 3.87
CA ASP A 276 10.12 24.29 3.56
C ASP A 276 9.74 24.66 2.10
N SER A 277 9.92 25.93 1.72
CA SER A 277 9.62 26.38 0.36
C SER A 277 10.45 25.62 -0.68
N LEU A 278 11.73 25.39 -0.38
CA LEU A 278 12.64 24.66 -1.26
C LEU A 278 12.25 23.20 -1.43
N LYS A 279 11.92 22.49 -0.34
CA LYS A 279 11.45 21.10 -0.34
C LYS A 279 10.15 20.96 -1.14
N ARG A 280 9.17 21.87 -0.95
CA ARG A 280 7.93 21.88 -1.75
C ARG A 280 8.21 22.07 -3.25
N GLY A 281 9.12 22.98 -3.60
CA GLY A 281 9.54 23.21 -4.98
C GLY A 281 10.20 21.99 -5.60
N TYR A 282 11.09 21.35 -4.85
CA TYR A 282 11.80 20.12 -5.22
C TYR A 282 10.83 18.95 -5.44
N ILE A 283 9.99 18.63 -4.45
CA ILE A 283 9.02 17.52 -4.54
C ILE A 283 8.13 17.67 -5.78
N ARG A 284 7.67 18.91 -6.06
CA ARG A 284 6.83 19.19 -7.23
C ARG A 284 7.59 19.00 -8.54
N ALA A 285 8.86 19.40 -8.60
CA ALA A 285 9.71 19.23 -9.77
C ALA A 285 10.06 17.75 -10.01
N GLU A 286 10.44 17.03 -8.96
CA GLU A 286 10.75 15.60 -8.99
C GLU A 286 9.53 14.78 -9.43
N HIS A 287 8.35 15.06 -8.88
CA HIS A 287 7.11 14.44 -9.29
C HIS A 287 6.82 14.68 -10.79
N ALA A 288 7.03 15.91 -11.28
CA ALA A 288 6.87 16.21 -12.71
C ALA A 288 7.87 15.43 -13.58
N ILE A 289 9.13 15.28 -13.16
CA ILE A 289 10.13 14.45 -13.86
C ILE A 289 9.67 12.99 -13.90
N SER A 290 9.22 12.44 -12.78
CA SER A 290 8.68 11.07 -12.68
C SER A 290 7.49 10.87 -13.62
N GLU A 291 6.56 11.83 -13.68
CA GLU A 291 5.45 11.80 -14.64
C GLU A 291 5.92 11.76 -16.10
N LEU A 292 6.91 12.60 -16.47
CA LEU A 292 7.44 12.61 -17.84
C LEU A 292 8.12 11.27 -18.19
N GLN A 293 8.88 10.70 -17.26
CA GLN A 293 9.51 9.39 -17.45
C GLN A 293 8.47 8.28 -17.62
N LEU A 294 7.42 8.26 -16.80
CA LEU A 294 6.31 7.33 -16.93
C LEU A 294 5.57 7.52 -18.25
N MET A 295 5.29 8.77 -18.66
CA MET A 295 4.67 9.08 -19.95
C MET A 295 5.50 8.58 -21.13
N TYR A 296 6.83 8.77 -21.11
CA TYR A 296 7.73 8.26 -22.14
C TYR A 296 7.70 6.74 -22.22
N LYS A 297 7.84 6.07 -21.06
CA LYS A 297 7.82 4.60 -20.96
C LYS A 297 6.49 4.04 -21.47
N ASP A 298 5.37 4.59 -20.99
CA ASP A 298 4.04 4.18 -21.41
C ASP A 298 3.83 4.38 -22.91
N ALA A 299 4.26 5.52 -23.46
CA ALA A 299 4.13 5.80 -24.87
C ALA A 299 4.86 4.79 -25.76
N SER A 300 6.08 4.42 -25.35
CA SER A 300 6.97 3.52 -26.07
C SER A 300 6.41 2.10 -26.18
N VAL A 301 5.74 1.62 -25.13
CA VAL A 301 5.09 0.30 -25.10
C VAL A 301 3.72 0.35 -25.77
N SER A 302 2.94 1.39 -25.47
CA SER A 302 1.56 1.52 -25.91
C SER A 302 1.42 1.68 -27.43
N VAL A 303 2.44 2.19 -28.12
CA VAL A 303 2.41 2.37 -29.58
C VAL A 303 2.07 1.06 -30.32
N TYR A 304 2.62 -0.08 -29.87
CA TYR A 304 2.39 -1.37 -30.54
C TYR A 304 0.96 -1.86 -30.36
N VAL A 305 0.41 -1.74 -29.15
CA VAL A 305 -0.96 -2.12 -28.83
C VAL A 305 -1.95 -1.22 -29.58
N LEU A 306 -1.66 0.07 -29.64
CA LEU A 306 -2.49 1.04 -30.36
C LEU A 306 -2.47 0.81 -31.88
N ILE A 307 -1.35 0.39 -32.47
CA ILE A 307 -1.31 -0.02 -33.88
C ILE A 307 -2.26 -1.20 -34.11
N VAL A 308 -2.19 -2.26 -33.28
CA VAL A 308 -3.10 -3.42 -33.39
C VAL A 308 -4.55 -2.98 -33.27
N PHE A 309 -4.85 -2.11 -32.31
CA PHE A 309 -6.18 -1.59 -32.07
C PHE A 309 -6.72 -0.79 -33.28
N LEU A 310 -5.95 0.16 -33.80
CA LEU A 310 -6.36 0.99 -34.94
C LEU A 310 -6.51 0.17 -36.22
N VAL A 311 -5.66 -0.84 -36.42
CA VAL A 311 -5.81 -1.80 -37.52
C VAL A 311 -7.12 -2.57 -37.35
N ALA A 312 -7.42 -3.09 -36.17
CA ALA A 312 -8.68 -3.80 -35.93
C ALA A 312 -9.91 -2.89 -36.17
N ALA A 313 -9.87 -1.64 -35.71
CA ALA A 313 -10.94 -0.68 -35.92
C ALA A 313 -11.12 -0.33 -37.41
N SER A 314 -10.01 -0.22 -38.13
CA SER A 314 -9.99 0.01 -39.58
C SER A 314 -10.59 -1.18 -40.34
N LEU A 315 -10.22 -2.42 -39.99
CA LEU A 315 -10.81 -3.64 -40.58
C LEU A 315 -12.31 -3.76 -40.30
N THR A 316 -12.75 -3.38 -39.09
CA THR A 316 -14.19 -3.35 -38.74
C THR A 316 -14.92 -2.30 -39.58
N THR A 317 -14.27 -1.17 -39.86
CA THR A 317 -14.81 -0.10 -40.70
C THR A 317 -14.95 -0.54 -42.15
N GLY A 318 -13.92 -1.14 -42.76
CA GLY A 318 -14.02 -1.62 -44.14
C GLY A 318 -14.98 -2.81 -44.28
N TYR A 319 -15.06 -3.69 -43.28
CA TYR A 319 -16.13 -4.71 -43.18
C TYR A 319 -17.52 -4.08 -43.23
N LEU A 320 -17.74 -2.90 -42.62
CA LEU A 320 -19.05 -2.24 -42.64
C LEU A 320 -19.36 -1.56 -43.99
N LEU A 321 -18.36 -1.02 -44.69
CA LEU A 321 -18.56 -0.20 -45.88
C LEU A 321 -19.07 -0.97 -47.10
N THR A 322 -18.61 -2.21 -47.32
CA THR A 322 -18.88 -2.99 -48.54
C THR A 322 -19.15 -4.48 -48.28
N GLU A 323 -19.89 -5.11 -49.19
CA GLU A 323 -20.15 -6.56 -49.19
C GLU A 323 -19.24 -7.32 -50.17
N ASP A 324 -18.66 -6.63 -51.17
CA ASP A 324 -17.71 -7.23 -52.10
C ASP A 324 -16.35 -7.37 -51.42
N THR A 325 -15.83 -8.60 -51.35
CA THR A 325 -14.56 -8.95 -50.73
C THR A 325 -13.38 -8.16 -51.30
N LYS A 326 -13.35 -7.85 -52.60
CA LYS A 326 -12.24 -7.11 -53.22
C LYS A 326 -12.26 -5.64 -52.82
N LEU A 327 -13.45 -5.03 -52.87
CA LEU A 327 -13.63 -3.64 -52.42
C LEU A 327 -13.43 -3.51 -50.91
N MET A 328 -13.75 -4.55 -50.13
CA MET A 328 -13.55 -4.60 -48.69
C MET A 328 -12.07 -4.51 -48.35
N LEU A 329 -11.25 -5.36 -48.97
CA LEU A 329 -9.79 -5.33 -48.77
C LEU A 329 -9.16 -4.00 -49.18
N LEU A 330 -9.67 -3.38 -50.26
CA LEU A 330 -9.21 -2.06 -50.67
C LEU A 330 -9.60 -0.98 -49.65
N ALA A 331 -10.84 -1.00 -49.17
CA ALA A 331 -11.32 -0.08 -48.13
C ALA A 331 -10.54 -0.26 -46.82
N ASP A 332 -10.31 -1.49 -46.39
CA ASP A 332 -9.50 -1.84 -45.22
C ASP A 332 -8.08 -1.26 -45.32
N LEU A 333 -7.43 -1.39 -46.47
CA LEU A 333 -6.08 -0.88 -46.71
C LEU A 333 -6.04 0.66 -46.70
N VAL A 334 -7.02 1.31 -47.33
CA VAL A 334 -7.11 2.77 -47.35
C VAL A 334 -7.39 3.34 -45.95
N VAL A 335 -8.36 2.78 -45.22
CA VAL A 335 -8.72 3.25 -43.88
C VAL A 335 -7.57 2.99 -42.89
N THR A 336 -6.91 1.84 -42.98
CA THR A 336 -5.72 1.53 -42.15
C THR A 336 -4.57 2.47 -42.46
N GLY A 337 -4.28 2.72 -43.74
CA GLY A 337 -3.23 3.66 -44.15
C GLY A 337 -3.48 5.08 -43.64
N LEU A 338 -4.72 5.56 -43.75
CA LEU A 338 -5.11 6.89 -43.27
C LEU A 338 -5.07 6.99 -41.74
N SER A 339 -5.62 6.00 -41.02
CA SER A 339 -5.63 6.01 -39.55
C SER A 339 -4.22 5.95 -38.97
N LEU A 340 -3.35 5.09 -39.50
CA LEU A 340 -1.95 5.00 -39.07
C LEU A 340 -1.14 6.23 -39.45
N SER A 341 -1.45 6.90 -40.57
CA SER A 341 -0.80 8.16 -40.93
C SER A 341 -1.14 9.25 -39.92
N VAL A 342 -2.43 9.42 -39.59
CA VAL A 342 -2.86 10.37 -38.54
C VAL A 342 -2.22 10.01 -37.21
N PHE A 343 -2.23 8.72 -36.83
CA PHE A 343 -1.62 8.23 -35.60
C PHE A 343 -0.13 8.56 -35.53
N TYR A 344 0.63 8.31 -36.61
CA TYR A 344 2.07 8.60 -36.67
C TYR A 344 2.40 10.07 -36.40
N TYR A 345 1.57 10.99 -36.90
CA TYR A 345 1.77 12.42 -36.68
C TYR A 345 1.21 12.93 -35.36
N THR A 346 0.24 12.25 -34.75
CA THR A 346 -0.48 12.76 -33.57
C THR A 346 -0.04 12.12 -32.27
N TYR A 347 0.41 10.86 -32.31
CA TYR A 347 0.81 10.10 -31.14
C TYR A 347 2.33 10.18 -30.88
N PRO A 348 2.79 10.64 -29.71
CA PRO A 348 4.21 10.84 -29.43
C PRO A 348 5.05 9.56 -29.54
N GLY A 349 4.51 8.42 -29.07
CA GLY A 349 5.23 7.15 -29.09
C GLY A 349 5.56 6.62 -30.50
N SER A 350 4.90 7.14 -31.55
CA SER A 350 5.24 6.82 -32.94
C SER A 350 6.57 7.43 -33.39
N ARG A 351 7.01 8.53 -32.76
CA ARG A 351 8.32 9.14 -33.01
C ARG A 351 9.45 8.50 -32.19
N ILE A 352 9.12 7.90 -31.05
CA ILE A 352 10.09 7.18 -30.21
C ILE A 352 10.62 5.94 -30.92
N ILE A 353 9.75 5.21 -31.63
CA ILE A 353 10.14 3.99 -32.35
C ILE A 353 10.58 4.30 -33.79
N THR A 354 11.49 3.48 -34.32
CA THR A 354 11.94 3.60 -35.72
C THR A 354 10.78 3.34 -36.69
N ILE A 355 10.69 4.11 -37.78
CA ILE A 355 9.67 3.94 -38.82
C ILE A 355 9.57 2.51 -39.36
N VAL A 356 10.70 1.80 -39.45
CA VAL A 356 10.74 0.39 -39.87
C VAL A 356 9.96 -0.50 -38.90
N LYS A 357 10.17 -0.34 -37.58
CA LYS A 357 9.43 -1.09 -36.55
C LYS A 357 7.94 -0.75 -36.57
N PHE A 358 7.61 0.52 -36.72
CA PHE A 358 6.22 0.98 -36.84
C PHE A 358 5.51 0.28 -38.01
N LEU A 359 6.11 0.32 -39.20
CA LEU A 359 5.54 -0.29 -40.41
C LEU A 359 5.50 -1.83 -40.34
N THR A 360 6.50 -2.48 -39.77
CA THR A 360 6.49 -3.95 -39.62
C THR A 360 5.44 -4.39 -38.62
N THR A 361 5.28 -3.73 -37.47
CA THR A 361 4.18 -4.02 -36.54
C THR A 361 2.83 -3.80 -37.20
N ALA A 362 2.65 -2.71 -37.95
CA ALA A 362 1.41 -2.45 -38.68
C ALA A 362 1.10 -3.55 -39.70
N ALA A 363 2.09 -3.97 -40.49
CA ALA A 363 1.94 -5.04 -41.47
C ALA A 363 1.62 -6.39 -40.82
N ILE A 364 2.34 -6.76 -39.76
CA ILE A 364 2.10 -7.99 -38.99
C ILE A 364 0.70 -7.97 -38.38
N SER A 365 0.29 -6.85 -37.79
CA SER A 365 -1.04 -6.69 -37.18
C SER A 365 -2.15 -6.80 -38.23
N PHE A 366 -1.97 -6.15 -39.39
CA PHE A 366 -2.93 -6.18 -40.50
C PHE A 366 -3.08 -7.59 -41.07
N LEU A 367 -1.98 -8.27 -41.38
CA LEU A 367 -2.00 -9.65 -41.88
C LEU A 367 -2.52 -10.63 -40.83
N GLY A 368 -2.11 -10.47 -39.56
CA GLY A 368 -2.55 -11.32 -38.46
C GLY A 368 -4.05 -11.21 -38.19
N LEU A 369 -4.60 -9.98 -38.16
CA LEU A 369 -6.02 -9.76 -37.96
C LEU A 369 -6.87 -10.15 -39.19
N LEU A 370 -6.35 -9.98 -40.41
CA LEU A 370 -7.00 -10.51 -41.63
C LEU A 370 -7.01 -12.04 -41.65
N ALA A 371 -5.91 -12.68 -41.24
CA ALA A 371 -5.89 -14.14 -41.08
C ALA A 371 -6.92 -14.55 -40.01
N LEU A 372 -6.94 -13.87 -38.86
CA LEU A 372 -7.88 -14.17 -37.79
C LEU A 372 -9.35 -14.03 -38.25
N SER A 373 -9.69 -12.98 -39.00
CA SER A 373 -11.05 -12.76 -39.49
C SER A 373 -11.51 -13.83 -40.49
N THR A 374 -10.58 -14.45 -41.22
CA THR A 374 -10.87 -15.54 -42.17
C THR A 374 -10.86 -16.93 -41.52
N PHE A 375 -10.04 -17.16 -40.50
CA PHE A 375 -9.95 -18.44 -39.80
C PHE A 375 -11.02 -18.62 -38.71
N ILE A 376 -11.38 -17.57 -37.95
CA ILE A 376 -12.38 -17.64 -36.88
C ILE A 376 -13.70 -18.28 -37.36
N PRO A 377 -14.31 -17.87 -38.49
CA PRO A 377 -15.56 -18.47 -38.96
C PRO A 377 -15.46 -19.98 -39.19
N ARG A 378 -14.30 -20.46 -39.67
CA ARG A 378 -14.05 -21.89 -39.95
C ARG A 378 -13.88 -22.72 -38.69
N ILE A 379 -13.25 -22.16 -37.66
CA ILE A 379 -13.05 -22.83 -36.36
C ILE A 379 -14.37 -22.86 -35.57
N LEU A 380 -15.15 -21.77 -35.63
CA LEU A 380 -16.40 -21.68 -34.90
C LEU A 380 -17.47 -22.62 -35.46
N SER A 381 -17.49 -22.85 -36.79
CA SER A 381 -18.42 -23.76 -37.45
C SER A 381 -18.11 -25.24 -37.16
N VAL A 382 -18.87 -25.86 -36.25
CA VAL A 382 -18.84 -27.32 -36.03
C VAL A 382 -20.06 -27.96 -36.67
N GLY A 383 -19.85 -29.05 -37.40
CA GLY A 383 -20.92 -29.86 -37.98
C GLY A 383 -21.81 -30.46 -36.89
N SER A 384 -23.12 -30.32 -37.03
CA SER A 384 -24.10 -30.89 -36.10
C SER A 384 -24.45 -32.32 -36.51
N SER A 385 -24.08 -33.32 -35.71
CA SER A 385 -24.52 -34.72 -35.90
C SER A 385 -26.00 -34.93 -35.56
N ASP A 386 -26.55 -34.12 -34.64
CA ASP A 386 -27.90 -34.35 -34.05
C ASP A 386 -28.97 -33.33 -34.51
N GLY A 387 -28.72 -32.58 -35.59
CA GLY A 387 -29.68 -31.59 -36.12
C GLY A 387 -29.96 -30.37 -35.23
N ARG A 388 -29.31 -30.26 -34.06
CA ARG A 388 -29.37 -29.07 -33.19
C ARG A 388 -28.26 -28.08 -33.55
N ILE A 389 -28.61 -26.81 -33.75
CA ILE A 389 -27.65 -25.75 -34.03
C ILE A 389 -26.97 -25.36 -32.71
N HIS A 390 -25.67 -25.58 -32.58
CA HIS A 390 -24.90 -25.07 -31.44
C HIS A 390 -24.92 -23.54 -31.41
N THR A 391 -25.06 -22.96 -30.21
CA THR A 391 -25.09 -21.50 -30.00
C THR A 391 -23.89 -20.77 -30.61
N ARG A 392 -22.73 -21.43 -30.68
CA ARG A 392 -21.51 -20.91 -31.32
C ARG A 392 -21.63 -20.70 -32.83
N ASN A 393 -22.42 -21.54 -33.52
CA ASN A 393 -22.64 -21.43 -34.97
C ASN A 393 -23.54 -20.23 -35.33
N LEU A 394 -24.21 -19.62 -34.36
CA LEU A 394 -25.09 -18.46 -34.58
C LEU A 394 -24.34 -17.13 -34.63
N LEU A 395 -23.08 -17.07 -34.18
CA LEU A 395 -22.32 -15.81 -34.09
C LEU A 395 -22.12 -15.14 -35.45
N VAL A 396 -21.66 -15.88 -36.46
CA VAL A 396 -21.39 -15.31 -37.80
C VAL A 396 -22.67 -14.76 -38.46
N PRO A 397 -23.81 -15.47 -38.46
CA PRO A 397 -25.08 -14.91 -38.92
C PRO A 397 -25.52 -13.65 -38.16
N ILE A 398 -25.37 -13.62 -36.82
CA ILE A 398 -25.77 -12.47 -35.99
C ILE A 398 -24.98 -11.22 -36.38
N PHE A 399 -23.65 -11.31 -36.50
CA PHE A 399 -22.81 -10.18 -36.94
C PHE A 399 -23.10 -9.73 -38.38
N SER A 400 -23.44 -10.67 -39.27
CA SER A 400 -23.85 -10.36 -40.64
C SER A 400 -25.19 -9.60 -40.69
N ILE A 401 -26.16 -10.00 -39.87
CA ILE A 401 -27.44 -9.29 -39.73
C ILE A 401 -27.22 -7.89 -39.14
N ALA A 402 -26.38 -7.77 -38.11
CA ALA A 402 -26.02 -6.49 -37.50
C ALA A 402 -25.36 -5.53 -38.51
N LYS A 403 -24.41 -6.02 -39.33
CA LYS A 403 -23.80 -5.24 -40.43
C LYS A 403 -24.85 -4.72 -41.42
N ARG A 404 -25.76 -5.59 -41.88
CA ARG A 404 -26.80 -5.20 -42.86
C ARG A 404 -27.79 -4.20 -42.27
N SER A 405 -28.16 -4.37 -41.00
CA SER A 405 -29.01 -3.43 -40.25
C SER A 405 -28.41 -2.02 -40.27
N GLN A 406 -27.13 -1.89 -39.95
CA GLN A 406 -26.44 -0.60 -39.90
C GLN A 406 -26.35 0.09 -41.26
N ARG A 407 -26.00 -0.66 -42.32
CA ARG A 407 -25.90 -0.10 -43.68
C ARG A 407 -27.24 0.38 -44.22
N ARG A 408 -28.34 -0.29 -43.87
CA ARG A 408 -29.68 0.08 -44.35
C ARG A 408 -30.15 1.43 -43.78
N ARG A 409 -29.71 1.81 -42.58
CA ARG A 409 -30.12 3.04 -41.88
C ARG A 409 -28.91 3.95 -41.60
N SER A 410 -28.23 4.37 -42.67
CA SER A 410 -26.96 5.10 -42.62
C SER A 410 -26.98 6.41 -41.82
N LEU A 411 -28.08 7.18 -41.85
CA LEU A 411 -28.21 8.42 -41.08
C LEU A 411 -28.13 8.17 -39.58
N ARG A 412 -28.83 7.12 -39.11
CA ARG A 412 -28.86 6.78 -37.69
C ARG A 412 -27.52 6.23 -37.23
N PHE A 413 -26.95 5.32 -38.02
CA PHE A 413 -25.60 4.81 -37.80
C PHE A 413 -24.62 5.97 -37.61
N LEU A 414 -24.65 6.96 -38.52
CA LEU A 414 -23.77 8.12 -38.47
C LEU A 414 -23.98 8.96 -37.20
N LEU A 415 -25.23 9.25 -36.80
CA LEU A 415 -25.52 9.99 -35.56
C LEU A 415 -25.06 9.26 -34.30
N THR A 416 -25.26 7.93 -34.23
CA THR A 416 -24.78 7.12 -33.10
C THR A 416 -23.27 7.05 -33.08
N LEU A 417 -22.64 6.88 -34.24
CA LEU A 417 -21.19 6.84 -34.38
C LEU A 417 -20.56 8.17 -33.99
N THR A 418 -21.10 9.31 -34.42
CA THR A 418 -20.59 10.63 -34.03
C THR A 418 -20.71 10.86 -32.53
N SER A 419 -21.84 10.46 -31.93
CA SER A 419 -22.06 10.62 -30.47
C SER A 419 -21.06 9.80 -29.67
N ILE A 420 -20.79 8.55 -30.07
CA ILE A 420 -19.82 7.67 -29.42
C ILE A 420 -18.39 8.15 -29.67
N THR A 421 -18.06 8.58 -30.89
CA THR A 421 -16.76 9.18 -31.21
C THR A 421 -16.50 10.42 -30.35
N LEU A 422 -17.49 11.30 -30.16
CA LEU A 422 -17.38 12.47 -29.29
C LEU A 422 -17.26 12.09 -27.81
N LEU A 423 -18.00 11.07 -27.36
CA LEU A 423 -17.87 10.52 -26.01
C LEU A 423 -16.45 10.05 -25.74
N VAL A 424 -15.90 9.25 -26.65
CA VAL A 424 -14.54 8.71 -26.52
C VAL A 424 -13.50 9.82 -26.64
N MET A 425 -13.64 10.72 -27.61
CA MET A 425 -12.76 11.88 -27.75
C MET A 425 -12.75 12.71 -26.46
N SER A 426 -13.93 13.08 -25.93
CA SER A 426 -14.07 13.83 -24.68
C SER A 426 -13.50 13.08 -23.48
N PHE A 427 -13.69 11.76 -23.40
CA PHE A 427 -13.10 10.94 -22.35
C PHE A 427 -11.57 10.98 -22.43
N VAL A 428 -11.00 10.83 -23.62
CA VAL A 428 -9.54 10.82 -23.82
C VAL A 428 -8.91 12.20 -23.59
N THR A 429 -9.59 13.30 -23.90
CA THR A 429 -9.02 14.66 -23.82
C THR A 429 -9.35 15.43 -22.56
N LEU A 430 -10.57 15.28 -22.02
CA LEU A 430 -11.07 16.12 -20.92
C LEU A 430 -11.07 15.42 -19.56
N THR A 431 -10.81 14.11 -19.48
CA THR A 431 -10.68 13.44 -18.18
C THR A 431 -9.32 13.74 -17.55
N SER A 432 -9.24 14.90 -16.90
CA SER A 432 -8.09 15.27 -16.10
C SER A 432 -8.21 14.71 -14.69
N PHE A 433 -8.24 13.39 -14.57
CA PHE A 433 -7.81 12.75 -13.33
C PHE A 433 -6.29 12.84 -13.32
N SER A 434 -5.77 13.81 -12.57
CA SER A 434 -4.35 13.96 -12.29
C SER A 434 -4.09 13.70 -10.81
N GLU A 435 -3.14 12.83 -10.58
CA GLU A 435 -2.51 12.65 -9.28
C GLU A 435 -1.46 13.77 -9.12
N GLY A 436 -1.46 14.41 -7.96
CA GLY A 436 -0.37 15.26 -7.49
C GLY A 436 0.26 14.60 -6.28
N TYR A 437 1.50 14.94 -5.96
CA TYR A 437 2.19 14.48 -4.77
C TYR A 437 2.58 15.66 -3.89
N GLY A 438 2.39 15.53 -2.58
CA GLY A 438 2.68 16.58 -1.61
C GLY A 438 1.99 16.31 -0.27
N ILE A 439 1.87 17.35 0.55
CA ILE A 439 1.23 17.24 1.86
C ILE A 439 -0.28 17.05 1.66
N ILE A 440 -0.79 15.98 2.26
CA ILE A 440 -2.22 15.67 2.37
C ILE A 440 -2.63 15.97 3.80
N GLU A 441 -3.67 16.78 3.92
CA GLU A 441 -4.27 17.16 5.18
C GLU A 441 -5.64 16.49 5.35
N THR A 442 -5.89 15.91 6.52
CA THR A 442 -7.20 15.37 6.89
C THR A 442 -7.59 15.88 8.27
N ARG A 443 -8.64 16.71 8.31
CA ARG A 443 -9.18 17.27 9.56
C ARG A 443 -10.33 16.42 10.09
N GLN A 444 -10.34 16.21 11.40
CA GLN A 444 -11.39 15.51 12.14
C GLN A 444 -11.76 16.29 13.41
N SER A 445 -12.99 16.10 13.89
CA SER A 445 -13.39 16.64 15.19
C SER A 445 -12.61 15.96 16.31
N LYS A 446 -12.15 16.74 17.29
CA LYS A 446 -11.41 16.23 18.45
C LYS A 446 -12.21 15.17 19.21
N LYS A 447 -11.58 14.01 19.43
CA LYS A 447 -12.16 12.89 20.20
C LYS A 447 -11.63 12.82 21.64
N VAL A 448 -10.39 13.27 21.87
CA VAL A 448 -9.65 13.11 23.13
C VAL A 448 -9.14 14.46 23.64
N GLY A 449 -9.09 14.67 24.96
CA GLY A 449 -8.73 15.94 25.61
C GLY A 449 -7.23 16.31 25.62
N TRP A 450 -6.39 15.62 24.83
CA TRP A 450 -4.95 15.84 24.79
C TRP A 450 -4.56 16.86 23.70
N GLU A 451 -3.47 17.59 23.92
CA GLU A 451 -2.90 18.58 22.99
C GLU A 451 -1.41 18.32 22.78
N GLY A 452 -0.96 18.42 21.54
CA GLY A 452 0.41 18.14 21.15
C GLY A 452 0.51 17.52 19.76
N VAL A 453 1.68 16.97 19.44
CA VAL A 453 1.94 16.29 18.17
C VAL A 453 2.34 14.85 18.42
N PHE A 454 1.86 13.93 17.62
CA PHE A 454 2.43 12.59 17.60
C PHE A 454 2.72 12.13 16.18
N ILE A 455 3.67 11.22 16.04
CA ILE A 455 4.12 10.71 14.76
C ILE A 455 3.98 9.19 14.68
N ARG A 456 3.71 8.71 13.47
CA ARG A 456 3.86 7.32 13.04
C ARG A 456 4.77 7.29 11.82
N GLU A 457 5.32 6.13 11.51
CA GLU A 457 6.10 5.93 10.30
C GLU A 457 5.27 6.28 9.05
N GLY A 458 5.89 6.86 8.01
CA GLY A 458 5.16 7.38 6.84
C GLY A 458 4.32 6.34 6.11
N GLY A 459 4.80 5.09 6.05
CA GLY A 459 4.11 3.95 5.44
C GLY A 459 3.03 3.30 6.31
N TRP A 460 2.79 3.80 7.53
CA TRP A 460 1.96 3.10 8.51
C TRP A 460 0.50 2.97 8.06
N THR A 461 -0.03 1.76 8.18
CA THR A 461 -1.45 1.42 8.04
C THR A 461 -1.87 0.48 9.17
N GLU A 462 -3.17 0.42 9.49
CA GLU A 462 -3.69 -0.51 10.51
C GLU A 462 -3.46 -1.97 10.11
N SER A 463 -3.61 -2.31 8.82
CA SER A 463 -3.44 -3.68 8.29
C SER A 463 -1.99 -4.14 8.18
N ASP A 464 -1.08 -3.20 7.98
CA ASP A 464 0.36 -3.45 7.81
C ASP A 464 1.13 -2.30 8.49
N PRO A 465 1.22 -2.34 9.85
CA PRO A 465 1.87 -1.28 10.60
C PRO A 465 3.38 -1.33 10.38
N THR A 466 3.93 -0.24 9.85
CA THR A 466 5.37 0.02 9.82
C THR A 466 5.80 0.71 11.12
N PHE A 467 7.05 0.49 11.53
CA PHE A 467 7.57 0.99 12.80
C PHE A 467 8.58 2.10 12.58
N ILE A 468 8.58 3.08 13.50
CA ILE A 468 9.63 4.09 13.58
C ILE A 468 10.90 3.41 14.10
N LEU A 469 11.99 3.56 13.34
CA LEU A 469 13.32 3.16 13.78
C LEU A 469 13.85 4.18 14.78
N MET A 470 13.40 4.07 16.03
CA MET A 470 13.80 4.95 17.13
C MET A 470 15.23 4.63 17.57
N THR A 471 16.20 5.03 16.76
CA THR A 471 17.62 5.00 17.13
C THR A 471 17.90 6.10 18.15
N ASP A 472 19.04 6.01 18.85
CA ASP A 472 19.47 7.10 19.74
C ASP A 472 19.54 8.43 18.96
N THR A 473 19.99 8.40 17.70
CA THR A 473 20.07 9.59 16.84
C THR A 473 18.69 10.22 16.59
N GLU A 474 17.67 9.39 16.37
CA GLU A 474 16.28 9.85 16.18
C GLU A 474 15.71 10.44 17.47
N THR A 475 16.01 9.79 18.59
CA THR A 475 15.59 10.22 19.93
C THR A 475 16.19 11.58 20.28
N ASP A 476 17.50 11.72 20.11
CA ASP A 476 18.26 12.96 20.37
C ASP A 476 17.82 14.07 19.42
N TRP A 477 17.55 13.74 18.15
CA TRP A 477 17.05 14.71 17.18
C TRP A 477 15.64 15.23 17.55
N LEU A 478 14.72 14.36 17.95
CA LEU A 478 13.38 14.76 18.38
C LEU A 478 13.41 15.61 19.65
N LEU A 479 14.26 15.27 20.62
CA LEU A 479 14.44 16.03 21.87
C LEU A 479 15.16 17.36 21.67
N SER A 480 15.99 17.49 20.63
CA SER A 480 16.67 18.76 20.31
C SER A 480 15.78 19.77 19.58
N GLN A 481 14.55 19.41 19.20
CA GLN A 481 13.61 20.34 18.58
C GLN A 481 13.12 21.37 19.62
N PRO A 482 13.11 22.68 19.29
CA PRO A 482 12.75 23.74 20.24
C PRO A 482 11.28 23.67 20.70
N GLU A 483 10.41 23.02 19.93
CA GLU A 483 9.00 22.85 20.28
C GLU A 483 8.74 21.65 21.20
N VAL A 484 9.70 20.74 21.39
CA VAL A 484 9.52 19.46 22.09
C VAL A 484 10.03 19.57 23.53
N SER A 485 9.13 19.35 24.49
CA SER A 485 9.48 19.29 25.92
C SER A 485 9.85 17.87 26.37
N SER A 486 9.16 16.86 25.83
CA SER A 486 9.36 15.46 26.15
C SER A 486 8.72 14.55 25.11
N ILE A 487 9.17 13.30 25.07
CA ILE A 487 8.68 12.28 24.14
C ILE A 487 8.14 11.06 24.89
N SER A 488 7.13 10.41 24.33
CA SER A 488 6.62 9.12 24.81
C SER A 488 6.46 8.14 23.65
N PRO A 489 7.40 7.20 23.47
CA PRO A 489 7.27 6.13 22.50
C PRO A 489 6.34 5.01 23.01
N LYS A 490 5.47 4.53 22.12
CA LYS A 490 4.61 3.36 22.30
C LYS A 490 5.00 2.28 21.30
N ALA A 491 5.39 1.12 21.81
CA ALA A 491 5.67 -0.08 21.04
C ALA A 491 4.50 -1.05 21.03
N GLN A 492 4.28 -1.69 19.89
CA GLN A 492 3.21 -2.67 19.68
C GLN A 492 3.65 -3.73 18.65
N ASN A 493 3.12 -4.94 18.75
CA ASN A 493 3.33 -5.99 17.75
C ASN A 493 2.46 -5.82 16.50
N THR A 494 2.96 -6.29 15.36
CA THR A 494 2.16 -6.41 14.13
C THR A 494 1.03 -7.44 14.33
N PRO A 495 -0.23 -7.12 13.97
CA PRO A 495 -1.36 -8.05 14.07
C PRO A 495 -1.08 -9.39 13.36
N GLN A 496 -1.22 -10.50 14.09
CA GLN A 496 -1.01 -11.86 13.58
C GLN A 496 -2.35 -12.61 13.42
N ARG A 497 -2.36 -13.64 12.57
CA ARG A 497 -3.49 -14.59 12.41
C ARG A 497 -3.52 -15.70 13.46
N SER A 498 -2.42 -15.88 14.17
CA SER A 498 -2.25 -16.83 15.26
C SER A 498 -1.77 -16.07 16.50
N SER A 499 -1.85 -16.72 17.67
CA SER A 499 -1.27 -16.17 18.91
C SER A 499 0.16 -15.68 18.67
N PHE A 500 0.45 -14.46 19.10
CA PHE A 500 1.75 -13.82 18.92
C PHE A 500 2.80 -14.47 19.82
N ILE A 501 2.51 -14.61 21.11
CA ILE A 501 3.35 -15.28 22.11
C ILE A 501 2.49 -16.12 23.06
N ARG A 502 3.11 -16.83 24.00
CA ARG A 502 2.43 -17.53 25.08
C ARG A 502 3.00 -17.12 26.43
N LEU A 503 2.12 -16.78 27.36
CA LEU A 503 2.43 -16.49 28.76
C LEU A 503 1.97 -17.69 29.60
N GLU A 504 2.90 -18.41 30.25
CA GLU A 504 2.56 -19.64 31.00
C GLU A 504 1.70 -20.65 30.22
N GLY A 505 1.86 -20.68 28.89
CA GLY A 505 1.08 -21.53 27.99
C GLY A 505 -0.21 -20.93 27.43
N VAL A 506 -0.72 -19.83 28.01
CA VAL A 506 -1.90 -19.08 27.52
C VAL A 506 -1.54 -18.24 26.29
N PRO A 507 -2.32 -18.29 25.20
CA PRO A 507 -2.03 -17.53 23.99
C PRO A 507 -2.28 -16.03 24.16
N ILE A 508 -1.29 -15.21 23.82
CA ILE A 508 -1.36 -13.74 23.84
C ILE A 508 -1.31 -13.25 22.40
N SER A 509 -2.21 -12.33 22.04
CA SER A 509 -2.33 -11.77 20.70
C SER A 509 -1.65 -10.40 20.57
N GLY A 510 -1.59 -9.64 21.68
CA GLY A 510 -1.03 -8.29 21.71
C GLY A 510 0.05 -8.09 22.77
N VAL A 511 1.05 -7.28 22.44
CA VAL A 511 2.02 -6.75 23.41
C VAL A 511 2.06 -5.24 23.29
N LEU A 512 2.03 -4.56 24.43
CA LEU A 512 2.23 -3.12 24.52
C LEU A 512 3.46 -2.81 25.36
N GLY A 513 4.34 -1.97 24.80
CA GLY A 513 5.51 -1.44 25.48
C GLY A 513 5.45 0.08 25.53
N PHE A 514 5.76 0.67 26.67
CA PHE A 514 5.79 2.13 26.82
C PHE A 514 6.77 2.54 27.92
N THR A 515 7.00 3.83 28.01
CA THR A 515 7.75 4.46 29.11
C THR A 515 6.78 5.02 30.14
N SER A 516 7.29 5.41 31.32
CA SER A 516 6.47 6.07 32.34
C SER A 516 5.87 7.40 31.89
N MET A 517 6.42 8.03 30.84
CA MET A 517 5.87 9.26 30.27
C MET A 517 4.48 9.06 29.65
N GLU A 518 4.15 7.84 29.23
CA GLU A 518 2.85 7.51 28.63
C GLU A 518 1.69 7.74 29.62
N PHE A 519 1.95 7.61 30.92
CA PHE A 519 0.94 7.75 31.98
C PHE A 519 0.44 9.19 32.12
N ASN A 520 1.25 10.17 31.70
CA ASN A 520 0.85 11.57 31.66
C ASN A 520 -0.03 11.91 30.45
N LEU A 521 -0.02 11.05 29.42
CA LEU A 521 -0.72 11.28 28.16
C LEU A 521 -2.06 10.54 28.13
N ILE A 522 -2.05 9.29 28.57
CA ILE A 522 -3.20 8.40 28.59
C ILE A 522 -3.40 7.92 30.01
N ASN A 523 -4.64 7.99 30.50
CA ASN A 523 -4.99 7.65 31.86
C ASN A 523 -5.05 6.12 32.12
N ILE A 524 -4.00 5.40 31.72
CA ILE A 524 -3.91 3.92 31.86
C ILE A 524 -3.86 3.52 33.33
N GLU A 525 -3.25 4.36 34.18
CA GLU A 525 -3.18 4.12 35.63
C GLU A 525 -4.57 4.03 36.28
N SER A 526 -5.60 4.63 35.68
CA SER A 526 -6.98 4.50 36.19
C SER A 526 -7.52 3.06 36.12
N ALA A 527 -6.96 2.22 35.25
CA ALA A 527 -7.33 0.82 35.17
C ALA A 527 -6.55 -0.06 36.17
N LEU A 528 -5.56 0.47 36.91
CA LEU A 528 -4.76 -0.32 37.84
C LEU A 528 -5.55 -0.69 39.11
N ILE A 529 -5.81 -1.99 39.28
CA ILE A 529 -6.50 -2.52 40.47
C ILE A 529 -5.50 -2.71 41.62
N SER A 530 -4.35 -3.31 41.33
CA SER A 530 -3.33 -3.65 42.34
C SER A 530 -1.92 -3.71 41.75
N GLY A 531 -0.92 -3.45 42.60
CA GLY A 531 0.50 -3.43 42.21
C GLY A 531 0.98 -2.09 41.64
N SER A 532 1.88 -2.15 40.68
CA SER A 532 2.45 -1.00 39.97
C SER A 532 2.55 -1.26 38.47
N MET A 533 2.67 -0.18 37.69
CA MET A 533 2.98 -0.24 36.26
C MET A 533 4.31 -0.99 35.99
N PRO A 534 4.52 -1.53 34.76
CA PRO A 534 5.65 -2.40 34.48
C PRO A 534 6.99 -1.65 34.60
N GLY A 535 7.95 -2.25 35.31
CA GLY A 535 9.34 -1.80 35.36
C GLY A 535 10.25 -2.63 34.44
N ASP A 536 11.58 -2.50 34.58
CA ASP A 536 12.55 -3.12 33.65
C ASP A 536 12.47 -4.65 33.53
N ASN A 537 11.97 -5.35 34.56
CA ASN A 537 11.74 -6.80 34.51
C ASN A 537 10.28 -7.17 34.87
N GLY A 538 9.38 -6.20 34.75
CA GLY A 538 7.99 -6.32 35.17
C GLY A 538 7.04 -6.53 33.99
N ILE A 539 6.02 -7.37 34.21
CA ILE A 539 4.84 -7.47 33.34
C ILE A 539 3.60 -7.07 34.12
N VAL A 540 2.67 -6.43 33.42
CA VAL A 540 1.32 -6.13 33.90
C VAL A 540 0.31 -6.79 32.96
N ILE A 541 -0.73 -7.39 33.53
CA ILE A 541 -1.78 -8.15 32.81
C ILE A 541 -3.17 -7.74 33.29
N SER A 542 -4.21 -8.15 32.57
CA SER A 542 -5.60 -7.97 33.03
C SER A 542 -5.98 -8.95 34.15
N ASN A 543 -7.04 -8.63 34.88
CA ASN A 543 -7.56 -9.49 35.95
C ASN A 543 -8.02 -10.86 35.42
N ASN A 544 -8.70 -10.89 34.27
CA ASN A 544 -9.12 -12.17 33.65
C ASN A 544 -7.91 -13.04 33.26
N LEU A 545 -6.84 -12.45 32.71
CA LEU A 545 -5.64 -13.19 32.35
C LEU A 545 -4.92 -13.74 33.59
N LEU A 546 -4.92 -12.99 34.71
CA LEU A 546 -4.37 -13.46 35.98
C LEU A 546 -5.09 -14.72 36.49
N GLU A 547 -6.42 -14.71 36.43
CA GLU A 547 -7.26 -15.87 36.82
C GLU A 547 -7.02 -17.07 35.91
N GLU A 548 -6.81 -16.85 34.61
CA GLU A 548 -6.55 -17.92 33.63
C GLU A 548 -5.19 -18.60 33.86
N ILE A 549 -4.14 -17.83 34.14
CA ILE A 549 -2.80 -18.40 34.43
C ILE A 549 -2.67 -18.92 35.87
N ASN A 550 -3.63 -18.61 36.75
CA ASN A 550 -3.63 -18.98 38.18
C ASN A 550 -2.33 -18.58 38.90
N ALA A 551 -1.96 -17.30 38.78
CA ALA A 551 -0.79 -16.70 39.42
C ALA A 551 -1.19 -15.63 40.45
N GLU A 552 -0.28 -15.27 41.35
CA GLU A 552 -0.44 -14.18 42.33
C GLU A 552 0.52 -13.03 42.04
N LEU A 553 0.17 -11.82 42.50
CA LEU A 553 1.01 -10.64 42.31
C LEU A 553 2.39 -10.84 42.97
N GLY A 554 3.46 -10.58 42.20
CA GLY A 554 4.84 -10.86 42.61
C GLY A 554 5.39 -12.22 42.14
N ASP A 555 4.55 -13.09 41.58
CA ASP A 555 5.01 -14.33 40.96
C ASP A 555 5.83 -14.08 39.71
N THR A 556 6.71 -15.04 39.40
CA THR A 556 7.50 -15.04 38.16
C THR A 556 6.75 -15.80 37.08
N VAL A 557 6.44 -15.12 35.99
CA VAL A 557 5.78 -15.67 34.79
C VAL A 557 6.76 -15.74 33.62
N SER A 558 6.59 -16.74 32.76
CA SER A 558 7.50 -17.02 31.65
C SER A 558 6.87 -16.77 30.29
N ILE A 559 7.66 -16.12 29.43
CA ILE A 559 7.39 -15.95 27.99
C ILE A 559 8.56 -16.60 27.25
N GLY A 560 8.32 -17.79 26.68
CA GLY A 560 9.37 -18.56 26.01
C GLY A 560 10.48 -18.99 26.98
N LEU A 561 11.70 -18.45 26.81
CA LEU A 561 12.86 -18.71 27.68
C LEU A 561 13.16 -17.58 28.66
N GLN A 562 12.36 -16.51 28.64
CA GLN A 562 12.55 -15.34 29.52
C GLN A 562 11.52 -15.38 30.65
N SER A 563 11.92 -14.85 31.80
CA SER A 563 11.12 -14.82 33.01
C SER A 563 10.96 -13.39 33.49
N PHE A 564 9.72 -13.01 33.80
CA PHE A 564 9.33 -11.67 34.22
C PHE A 564 8.56 -11.74 35.54
N VAL A 565 8.61 -10.67 36.31
CA VAL A 565 7.87 -10.58 37.58
C VAL A 565 6.53 -9.88 37.32
N LEU A 566 5.44 -10.44 37.84
CA LEU A 566 4.14 -9.83 37.76
C LEU A 566 4.06 -8.62 38.71
N HIS A 567 4.09 -7.40 38.16
CA HIS A 567 4.12 -6.16 38.92
C HIS A 567 2.73 -5.61 39.25
N GLY A 568 1.74 -5.86 38.41
CA GLY A 568 0.43 -5.22 38.54
C GLY A 568 -0.66 -5.90 37.74
N VAL A 569 -1.90 -5.58 38.09
CA VAL A 569 -3.13 -6.14 37.52
C VAL A 569 -4.08 -5.02 37.15
N LEU A 570 -4.60 -5.06 35.93
CA LEU A 570 -5.47 -4.05 35.34
C LEU A 570 -6.92 -4.54 35.23
N ASP A 571 -7.88 -3.62 35.34
CA ASP A 571 -9.31 -3.88 35.14
C ASP A 571 -9.65 -4.04 33.65
N ASP A 572 -10.24 -5.19 33.30
CA ASP A 572 -10.62 -5.51 31.92
C ASP A 572 -11.70 -4.56 31.35
N SER A 573 -12.60 -4.02 32.18
CA SER A 573 -13.68 -3.16 31.70
C SER A 573 -13.20 -1.74 31.41
N GLU A 574 -12.35 -1.20 32.27
CA GLU A 574 -11.69 0.09 32.06
C GLU A 574 -10.74 0.02 30.86
N LEU A 575 -9.92 -1.05 30.75
CA LEU A 575 -9.01 -1.25 29.62
C LEU A 575 -9.70 -1.22 28.25
N ARG A 576 -10.91 -1.80 28.14
CA ARG A 576 -11.68 -1.80 26.88
C ARG A 576 -12.11 -0.40 26.41
N ASN A 577 -12.20 0.55 27.35
CA ASN A 577 -12.70 1.91 27.11
C ASN A 577 -11.59 2.94 26.91
N ILE A 578 -10.33 2.58 27.18
CA ILE A 578 -9.20 3.49 26.96
C ILE A 578 -9.03 3.77 25.46
N GLN A 579 -8.93 5.05 25.14
CA GLN A 579 -8.67 5.55 23.79
C GLN A 579 -7.22 6.01 23.67
N ASP A 580 -6.63 5.81 22.50
CA ASP A 580 -5.33 6.37 22.13
C ASP A 580 -5.47 7.85 21.71
N LEU A 581 -4.37 8.52 21.41
CA LEU A 581 -4.31 9.97 21.12
C LEU A 581 -5.08 10.39 19.86
N ASP A 582 -5.40 9.46 18.95
CA ASP A 582 -6.28 9.67 17.79
C ASP A 582 -7.77 9.39 18.07
N GLY A 583 -8.09 8.95 19.29
CA GLY A 583 -9.43 8.54 19.70
C GLY A 583 -9.85 7.15 19.22
N GLU A 584 -8.95 6.38 18.61
CA GLU A 584 -9.15 4.96 18.36
C GLU A 584 -8.90 4.15 19.65
N LYS A 585 -9.17 2.84 19.62
CA LYS A 585 -8.93 1.99 20.79
C LYS A 585 -7.44 1.88 21.09
N TYR A 586 -7.08 1.89 22.38
CA TYR A 586 -5.68 1.82 22.79
C TYR A 586 -5.06 0.42 22.62
N LEU A 587 -5.87 -0.65 22.73
CA LEU A 587 -5.41 -2.03 22.63
C LEU A 587 -5.04 -2.42 21.19
N PRO A 588 -4.07 -3.35 21.00
CA PRO A 588 -3.65 -3.83 19.69
C PRO A 588 -4.76 -4.54 18.91
N ASP A 589 -4.63 -4.65 17.59
CA ASP A 589 -5.53 -5.46 16.75
C ASP A 589 -5.01 -6.89 16.50
N LYS A 590 -5.94 -7.81 16.21
CA LYS A 590 -5.67 -9.18 15.76
C LYS A 590 -6.52 -9.54 14.54
N TRP A 591 -6.06 -10.48 13.74
CA TRP A 591 -6.83 -10.99 12.61
C TRP A 591 -7.77 -12.12 13.04
N ILE A 592 -9.07 -11.95 12.82
CA ILE A 592 -10.10 -12.96 13.12
C ILE A 592 -10.72 -13.49 11.83
N ASN A 593 -10.93 -14.80 11.76
CA ASN A 593 -11.70 -15.42 10.68
C ASN A 593 -13.19 -15.36 11.00
N THR A 594 -13.95 -14.57 10.26
CA THR A 594 -15.40 -14.42 10.47
C THR A 594 -16.21 -15.55 9.84
N ASN A 595 -15.59 -16.45 9.06
CA ASN A 595 -16.27 -17.59 8.43
C ASN A 595 -16.19 -18.87 9.29
N PRO A 596 -17.24 -19.72 9.28
CA PRO A 596 -17.24 -20.97 10.03
C PRO A 596 -16.09 -21.93 9.64
N GLU A 597 -15.71 -22.79 10.58
CA GLU A 597 -14.70 -23.82 10.34
C GLU A 597 -15.03 -24.71 9.13
N GLY A 598 -14.03 -24.95 8.27
CA GLY A 598 -14.17 -25.73 7.05
C GLY A 598 -14.52 -24.93 5.80
N GLU A 599 -14.78 -23.62 5.91
CA GLU A 599 -14.99 -22.70 4.79
C GLU A 599 -13.73 -21.89 4.46
N VAL A 600 -13.72 -21.22 3.30
CA VAL A 600 -12.64 -20.28 2.94
C VAL A 600 -12.60 -19.16 3.99
N PRO A 601 -11.46 -18.94 4.68
CA PRO A 601 -11.37 -17.93 5.73
C PRO A 601 -11.65 -16.51 5.20
N ASN A 602 -12.38 -15.71 5.97
CA ASN A 602 -12.52 -14.27 5.75
C ASN A 602 -11.89 -13.53 6.93
N TRP A 603 -10.71 -12.94 6.70
CA TRP A 603 -9.92 -12.29 7.75
C TRP A 603 -10.30 -10.81 7.88
N VAL A 604 -10.66 -10.41 9.09
CA VAL A 604 -10.95 -9.02 9.46
C VAL A 604 -10.11 -8.64 10.68
N LEU A 605 -9.67 -7.39 10.74
CA LEU A 605 -9.01 -6.84 11.93
C LEU A 605 -10.05 -6.49 12.98
N GLU A 606 -9.83 -6.97 14.20
CA GLU A 606 -10.59 -6.57 15.37
C GLU A 606 -9.62 -6.28 16.54
N PRO A 607 -9.96 -5.35 17.45
CA PRO A 607 -9.19 -5.11 18.65
C PRO A 607 -9.05 -6.37 19.50
N CYS A 608 -7.89 -6.55 20.13
CA CYS A 608 -7.66 -7.60 21.12
C CYS A 608 -8.55 -7.36 22.35
N GLU A 609 -8.97 -8.45 22.98
CA GLU A 609 -9.58 -8.38 24.30
C GLU A 609 -8.47 -8.17 25.37
N PRO A 610 -8.80 -7.54 26.52
CA PRO A 610 -7.79 -7.22 27.55
C PRO A 610 -6.99 -8.44 28.07
N ASP A 611 -7.62 -9.61 28.10
CA ASP A 611 -7.02 -10.89 28.51
C ASP A 611 -6.07 -11.48 27.47
N GLU A 612 -6.04 -10.93 26.25
CA GLU A 612 -5.13 -11.36 25.19
C GLU A 612 -3.91 -10.43 25.04
N VAL A 613 -3.74 -9.46 25.94
CA VAL A 613 -2.72 -8.41 25.86
C VAL A 613 -1.87 -8.37 27.12
N ILE A 614 -0.55 -8.22 26.94
CA ILE A 614 0.38 -7.96 28.04
C ILE A 614 1.04 -6.59 27.91
N PHE A 615 1.35 -5.99 29.06
CA PHE A 615 1.93 -4.66 29.19
C PHE A 615 3.33 -4.79 29.82
N MET A 616 4.33 -4.18 29.21
CA MET A 616 5.73 -4.25 29.68
C MET A 616 6.48 -2.94 29.42
N SER A 617 7.74 -2.86 29.88
CA SER A 617 8.61 -1.74 29.53
C SER A 617 8.90 -1.70 28.03
N LEU A 618 9.11 -0.49 27.50
CA LEU A 618 9.46 -0.29 26.09
C LEU A 618 10.63 -1.19 25.65
N GLU A 619 11.70 -1.25 26.47
CA GLU A 619 12.92 -2.01 26.14
C GLU A 619 12.65 -3.51 26.01
N ASN A 620 11.76 -4.07 26.85
CA ASN A 620 11.41 -5.48 26.77
C ASN A 620 10.49 -5.78 25.58
N ALA A 621 9.55 -4.89 25.28
CA ALA A 621 8.67 -5.04 24.12
C ALA A 621 9.48 -5.07 22.82
N GLN A 622 10.47 -4.19 22.67
CA GLN A 622 11.33 -4.14 21.49
C GLN A 622 12.24 -5.36 21.32
N LYS A 623 12.51 -6.13 22.38
CA LYS A 623 13.24 -7.41 22.29
C LYS A 623 12.39 -8.52 21.65
N LEU A 624 11.07 -8.36 21.60
CA LEU A 624 10.17 -9.34 20.98
C LEU A 624 10.14 -9.17 19.45
N PRO A 625 10.13 -10.28 18.69
CA PRO A 625 10.09 -10.22 17.23
C PRO A 625 8.79 -9.56 16.76
N SER A 626 8.82 -8.84 15.64
CA SER A 626 7.63 -8.18 15.06
C SER A 626 6.95 -7.17 16.00
N THR A 627 7.67 -6.68 17.01
CA THR A 627 7.26 -5.58 17.88
C THR A 627 8.17 -4.39 17.63
N GLY A 628 7.58 -3.21 17.45
CA GLY A 628 8.34 -2.00 17.19
C GLY A 628 7.57 -0.77 17.64
N ILE A 629 8.24 0.39 17.61
CA ILE A 629 7.63 1.66 17.99
C ILE A 629 6.65 2.08 16.91
N GLN A 630 5.36 2.03 17.24
CA GLN A 630 4.29 2.33 16.31
C GLN A 630 3.95 3.82 16.34
N ARG A 631 4.03 4.44 17.53
CA ARG A 631 3.73 5.85 17.76
C ARG A 631 4.77 6.48 18.68
N VAL A 632 5.15 7.71 18.39
CA VAL A 632 5.87 8.58 19.34
C VAL A 632 5.05 9.84 19.57
N ALA A 633 4.63 10.07 20.80
CA ALA A 633 3.98 11.32 21.20
C ALA A 633 5.02 12.35 21.64
N LEU A 634 4.81 13.60 21.24
CA LEU A 634 5.69 14.74 21.49
C LEU A 634 4.87 15.76 22.29
N SER A 635 5.23 15.93 23.56
CA SER A 635 4.64 16.97 24.40
C SER A 635 5.28 18.31 24.04
N MET A 636 4.46 19.33 23.81
CA MET A 636 4.95 20.60 23.28
C MET A 636 5.28 21.61 24.37
N GLU A 637 6.29 22.43 24.11
CA GLU A 637 6.60 23.62 24.90
C GLU A 637 5.47 24.66 24.83
N GLY A 638 5.34 25.46 25.89
CA GLY A 638 4.25 26.42 26.03
C GLY A 638 4.24 27.48 24.92
N GLY A 639 3.20 27.49 24.09
CA GLY A 639 2.99 28.48 23.02
C GLY A 639 3.48 28.04 21.63
N ALA A 640 4.02 26.84 21.48
CA ALA A 640 4.32 26.26 20.18
C ALA A 640 3.04 25.89 19.41
N ASP A 641 3.04 26.02 18.09
CA ASP A 641 1.90 25.64 17.24
C ASP A 641 1.99 24.16 16.83
N PRO A 642 1.05 23.29 17.30
CA PRO A 642 1.03 21.87 16.93
C PRO A 642 0.89 21.65 15.43
N TYR A 643 0.15 22.51 14.74
CA TYR A 643 -0.08 22.38 13.30
C TYR A 643 1.22 22.60 12.52
N ALA A 644 1.87 23.75 12.73
CA ALA A 644 3.12 24.09 12.05
C ALA A 644 4.21 23.05 12.31
N PHE A 645 4.32 22.54 13.54
CA PHE A 645 5.30 21.53 13.88
C PHE A 645 5.01 20.18 13.22
N ALA A 646 3.75 19.72 13.24
CA ALA A 646 3.36 18.48 12.56
C ALA A 646 3.56 18.58 11.03
N GLU A 647 3.23 19.72 10.42
CA GLU A 647 3.44 19.94 8.99
C GLU A 647 4.92 19.84 8.62
N ARG A 648 5.79 20.44 9.45
CA ARG A 648 7.24 20.36 9.31
C ARG A 648 7.74 18.91 9.41
N LEU A 649 7.31 18.15 10.42
CA LEU A 649 7.70 16.74 10.57
C LEU A 649 7.27 15.87 9.37
N ALA A 650 6.07 16.11 8.82
CA ALA A 650 5.61 15.39 7.64
C ALA A 650 6.44 15.74 6.40
N LEU A 651 6.76 17.01 6.20
CA LEU A 651 7.48 17.47 5.00
C LEU A 651 8.98 17.14 5.04
N GLU A 652 9.62 17.35 6.19
CA GLU A 652 11.08 17.17 6.35
C GLU A 652 11.48 15.71 6.50
N ARG A 653 10.67 14.93 7.24
CA ARG A 653 11.02 13.55 7.64
C ARG A 653 10.13 12.47 7.02
N GLY A 654 9.09 12.86 6.27
CA GLY A 654 8.15 11.89 5.71
C GLY A 654 7.29 11.19 6.77
N TYR A 655 7.26 11.70 8.01
CA TYR A 655 6.42 11.12 9.04
C TYR A 655 4.94 11.28 8.71
N ARG A 656 4.16 10.33 9.20
CA ARG A 656 2.72 10.51 9.33
C ARG A 656 2.47 11.23 10.66
N SER A 657 2.38 12.54 10.60
CA SER A 657 2.26 13.41 11.77
C SER A 657 0.82 13.79 12.05
N TYR A 658 0.51 13.97 13.33
CA TYR A 658 -0.83 14.27 13.80
C TYR A 658 -0.75 15.44 14.78
N ALA A 659 -1.44 16.52 14.47
CA ALA A 659 -1.58 17.69 15.34
C ALA A 659 -2.91 17.61 16.08
N SER A 660 -2.85 17.60 17.41
CA SER A 660 -4.00 17.75 18.28
C SER A 660 -4.04 19.18 18.81
N THR A 661 -5.01 19.96 18.33
CA THR A 661 -5.26 21.34 18.75
C THR A 661 -6.45 21.37 19.73
N PRO A 662 -6.80 22.51 20.35
CA PRO A 662 -7.96 22.60 21.24
C PRO A 662 -9.27 22.15 20.59
N ASP A 663 -9.47 22.46 19.31
CA ASP A 663 -10.74 22.24 18.60
C ASP A 663 -10.70 21.07 17.60
N GLU A 664 -9.54 20.81 17.00
CA GLU A 664 -9.40 19.92 15.85
C GLU A 664 -8.27 18.91 16.00
N TYR A 665 -8.46 17.78 15.32
CA TYR A 665 -7.45 16.74 15.13
C TYR A 665 -7.07 16.70 13.64
N ILE A 666 -5.79 16.92 13.33
CA ILE A 666 -5.32 17.13 11.96
C ILE A 666 -4.22 16.12 11.64
N LEU A 667 -4.47 15.23 10.68
CA LEU A 667 -3.49 14.31 10.12
C LEU A 667 -2.80 14.96 8.92
N LEU A 668 -1.46 14.98 8.95
CA LEU A 668 -0.58 15.47 7.90
C LEU A 668 0.36 14.34 7.45
N ARG A 669 0.48 14.15 6.14
CA ARG A 669 1.40 13.16 5.56
C ARG A 669 1.78 13.55 4.14
N LEU A 670 2.96 13.11 3.69
CA LEU A 670 3.29 13.10 2.27
C LEU A 670 2.55 11.97 1.56
N GLY A 671 2.01 12.26 0.39
CA GLY A 671 1.35 11.24 -0.42
C GLY A 671 0.74 11.79 -1.70
N ASN A 672 0.16 10.87 -2.46
CA ASN A 672 -0.59 11.18 -3.66
C ASN A 672 -1.99 11.70 -3.32
N TYR A 673 -2.36 12.86 -3.87
CA TYR A 673 -3.71 13.40 -3.81
C TYR A 673 -4.29 13.59 -5.21
N PHE A 674 -5.62 13.47 -5.31
CA PHE A 674 -6.32 13.79 -6.54
C PHE A 674 -6.49 15.30 -6.67
N GLU A 675 -5.84 15.90 -7.67
CA GLU A 675 -5.97 17.33 -7.91
C GLU A 675 -7.32 17.58 -8.63
N GLY A 676 -8.30 18.08 -7.88
CA GLY A 676 -9.69 18.27 -8.35
C GLY A 676 -9.91 19.35 -9.42
N ARG A 677 -8.84 19.94 -9.99
CA ARG A 677 -8.94 20.97 -11.04
C ARG A 677 -9.75 20.51 -12.27
N GLY A 678 -9.82 19.20 -12.51
CA GLY A 678 -10.62 18.58 -13.58
C GLY A 678 -12.09 18.31 -13.25
N PHE A 679 -12.57 18.48 -12.01
CA PHE A 679 -13.95 18.16 -11.63
C PHE A 679 -14.98 19.03 -12.37
N THR A 680 -14.61 20.26 -12.73
CA THR A 680 -15.44 21.14 -13.56
C THR A 680 -15.76 20.53 -14.94
N LEU A 681 -14.91 19.64 -15.45
CA LEU A 681 -15.09 18.93 -16.72
C LEU A 681 -15.98 17.69 -16.60
N ALA A 682 -16.32 17.26 -15.38
CA ALA A 682 -17.22 16.12 -15.15
C ALA A 682 -18.65 16.40 -15.64
N ILE A 683 -19.12 17.65 -15.54
CA ILE A 683 -20.47 18.05 -15.98
C ILE A 683 -20.62 17.92 -17.50
N PRO A 684 -19.76 18.55 -18.35
CA PRO A 684 -19.79 18.33 -19.80
C PRO A 684 -19.68 16.85 -20.18
N TRP A 685 -18.81 16.10 -19.52
CA TRP A 685 -18.64 14.68 -19.79
C TRP A 685 -19.91 13.86 -19.49
N ALA A 686 -20.58 14.12 -18.36
CA ALA A 686 -21.86 13.49 -18.02
C ALA A 686 -22.95 13.80 -19.06
N ILE A 687 -22.98 15.02 -19.60
CA ILE A 687 -23.91 15.41 -20.68
C ILE A 687 -23.67 14.55 -21.93
N VAL A 688 -22.41 14.30 -22.31
CA VAL A 688 -22.09 13.47 -23.48
C VAL A 688 -22.49 12.01 -23.25
N VAL A 689 -22.26 11.45 -22.06
CA VAL A 689 -22.72 10.10 -21.69
C VAL A 689 -24.23 9.99 -21.79
N LEU A 690 -24.97 10.94 -21.20
CA LEU A 690 -26.43 10.98 -21.26
C LEU A 690 -26.95 11.09 -22.70
N ASN A 691 -26.28 11.87 -23.55
CA ASN A 691 -26.63 11.98 -24.96
C ASN A 691 -26.50 10.64 -25.71
N VAL A 692 -25.42 9.89 -25.46
CA VAL A 692 -25.24 8.53 -26.03
C VAL A 692 -26.34 7.57 -25.56
N ILE A 693 -26.71 7.63 -24.27
CA ILE A 693 -27.79 6.79 -23.74
C ILE A 693 -29.12 7.13 -24.44
N VAL A 694 -29.47 8.41 -24.57
CA VAL A 694 -30.72 8.86 -25.20
C VAL A 694 -30.77 8.48 -26.68
N THR A 695 -29.68 8.68 -27.42
CA THR A 695 -29.60 8.33 -28.85
C THR A 695 -29.76 6.83 -29.08
N MET A 696 -29.16 5.99 -28.23
CA MET A 696 -29.30 4.54 -28.29
C MET A 696 -30.69 4.05 -27.89
N LEU A 697 -31.29 4.64 -26.84
CA LEU A 697 -32.68 4.34 -26.46
C LEU A 697 -33.63 4.61 -27.63
N ASN A 698 -33.55 5.80 -28.24
CA ASN A 698 -34.41 6.18 -29.37
C ASN A 698 -34.24 5.22 -30.57
N SER A 699 -33.00 4.84 -30.88
CA SER A 699 -32.72 3.87 -31.95
C SER A 699 -33.50 2.56 -31.77
N LEU A 700 -33.61 2.07 -30.54
CA LEU A 700 -34.23 0.79 -30.23
C LEU A 700 -35.74 0.86 -30.06
N TYR A 701 -36.27 1.96 -29.51
CA TYR A 701 -37.72 2.19 -29.48
C TYR A 701 -38.34 2.15 -30.89
N GLU A 702 -37.67 2.76 -31.87
CA GLU A 702 -38.09 2.75 -33.26
C GLU A 702 -37.98 1.38 -33.95
N ARG A 703 -37.37 0.38 -33.31
CA ARG A 703 -37.14 -0.98 -33.84
C ARG A 703 -37.92 -2.06 -33.10
N ARG A 704 -38.85 -1.70 -32.22
CA ARG A 704 -39.73 -2.63 -31.52
C ARG A 704 -40.52 -3.54 -32.48
N SER A 705 -41.01 -2.99 -33.58
CA SER A 705 -41.72 -3.78 -34.60
C SER A 705 -40.82 -4.82 -35.29
N GLU A 706 -39.53 -4.54 -35.46
CA GLU A 706 -38.58 -5.52 -36.01
C GLU A 706 -38.30 -6.66 -35.02
N ILE A 707 -38.23 -6.32 -33.72
CA ILE A 707 -38.09 -7.29 -32.62
C ILE A 707 -39.29 -8.25 -32.61
N GLU A 708 -40.50 -7.72 -32.72
CA GLU A 708 -41.74 -8.50 -32.78
C GLU A 708 -41.77 -9.43 -34.00
N ILE A 709 -41.31 -8.98 -35.17
CA ILE A 709 -41.21 -9.80 -36.38
C ILE A 709 -40.19 -10.94 -36.17
N LEU A 710 -39.00 -10.63 -35.66
CA LEU A 710 -37.95 -11.64 -35.42
C LEU A 710 -38.40 -12.69 -34.40
N SER A 711 -39.07 -12.28 -33.33
CA SER A 711 -39.65 -13.20 -32.35
C SER A 711 -40.79 -14.04 -32.94
N SER A 712 -41.60 -13.49 -33.85
CA SER A 712 -42.67 -14.23 -34.55
C SER A 712 -42.12 -15.29 -35.52
N VAL A 713 -40.93 -15.06 -36.09
CA VAL A 713 -40.21 -16.04 -36.93
C VAL A 713 -39.51 -17.13 -36.11
N GLY A 714 -39.50 -17.00 -34.77
CA GLY A 714 -39.00 -18.01 -33.85
C GLY A 714 -37.64 -17.70 -33.23
N LEU A 715 -37.10 -16.48 -33.37
CA LEU A 715 -35.89 -16.09 -32.63
C LEU A 715 -36.21 -15.94 -31.14
N ASN A 716 -35.40 -16.58 -30.30
CA ASN A 716 -35.47 -16.40 -28.84
C ASN A 716 -35.04 -14.97 -28.47
N PRO A 717 -35.65 -14.31 -27.47
CA PRO A 717 -35.21 -13.01 -26.93
C PRO A 717 -33.69 -12.86 -26.73
N ALA A 718 -32.99 -13.92 -26.34
CA ALA A 718 -31.52 -13.90 -26.22
C ALA A 718 -30.81 -13.72 -27.57
N GLN A 719 -31.30 -14.36 -28.64
CA GLN A 719 -30.77 -14.22 -30.00
C GLN A 719 -31.06 -12.84 -30.58
N VAL A 720 -32.24 -12.29 -30.31
CA VAL A 720 -32.58 -10.91 -30.69
C VAL A 720 -31.69 -9.91 -29.96
N SER A 721 -31.47 -10.09 -28.66
CA SER A 721 -30.55 -9.26 -27.87
C SER A 721 -29.12 -9.34 -28.39
N ALA A 722 -28.66 -10.53 -28.81
CA ALA A 722 -27.33 -10.71 -29.38
C ALA A 722 -27.12 -9.92 -30.69
N ILE A 723 -28.15 -9.74 -31.53
CA ILE A 723 -28.06 -8.89 -32.74
C ILE A 723 -27.79 -7.43 -32.35
N PHE A 724 -28.48 -6.92 -31.34
CA PHE A 724 -28.27 -5.54 -30.87
C PHE A 724 -26.93 -5.35 -30.15
N VAL A 725 -26.48 -6.35 -29.38
CA VAL A 725 -25.15 -6.33 -28.76
C VAL A 725 -24.06 -6.36 -29.84
N SER A 726 -24.19 -7.19 -30.88
CA SER A 726 -23.26 -7.18 -32.01
C SER A 726 -23.24 -5.84 -32.75
N GLU A 727 -24.43 -5.24 -32.94
CA GLU A 727 -24.56 -3.90 -33.52
C GLU A 727 -23.83 -2.84 -32.66
N ALA A 728 -24.02 -2.92 -31.34
CA ALA A 728 -23.35 -2.08 -30.37
C ALA A 728 -21.84 -2.22 -30.37
N THR A 729 -21.34 -3.46 -30.42
CA THR A 729 -19.90 -3.74 -30.48
C THR A 729 -19.26 -3.18 -31.73
N ILE A 730 -19.91 -3.29 -32.91
CA ILE A 730 -19.39 -2.73 -34.16
C ILE A 730 -19.28 -1.20 -34.05
N ILE A 731 -20.32 -0.50 -33.59
CA ILE A 731 -20.27 0.96 -33.45
C ILE A 731 -19.27 1.37 -32.36
N GLY A 732 -19.27 0.67 -31.22
CA GLY A 732 -18.37 0.96 -30.10
C GLY A 732 -16.90 0.81 -30.49
N PHE A 733 -16.57 -0.16 -31.33
CA PHE A 733 -15.19 -0.38 -31.78
C PHE A 733 -14.75 0.66 -32.83
N ILE A 734 -15.60 0.99 -33.80
CA ILE A 734 -15.31 2.03 -34.81
C ILE A 734 -15.25 3.41 -34.14
N GLY A 735 -16.26 3.75 -33.32
CA GLY A 735 -16.34 5.01 -32.59
C GLY A 735 -15.26 5.15 -31.52
N GLY A 736 -14.87 4.04 -30.87
CA GLY A 736 -13.72 3.96 -29.99
C GLY A 736 -12.41 4.29 -30.72
N GLY A 737 -12.15 3.64 -31.86
CA GLY A 737 -10.95 3.88 -32.66
C GLY A 737 -10.86 5.32 -33.19
N LEU A 738 -11.95 5.81 -33.81
CA LEU A 738 -12.01 7.17 -34.34
C LEU A 738 -11.97 8.23 -33.23
N GLY A 739 -12.70 8.02 -32.15
CA GLY A 739 -12.74 8.94 -31.02
C GLY A 739 -11.39 9.05 -30.33
N TYR A 740 -10.68 7.93 -30.19
CA TYR A 740 -9.33 7.91 -29.62
C TYR A 740 -8.34 8.66 -30.51
N LEU A 741 -8.36 8.44 -31.83
CA LEU A 741 -7.54 9.19 -32.78
C LEU A 741 -7.82 10.70 -32.74
N LEU A 742 -9.09 11.09 -32.73
CA LEU A 742 -9.48 12.49 -32.65
C LEU A 742 -9.08 13.10 -31.30
N GLY A 743 -9.16 12.34 -30.21
CA GLY A 743 -8.70 12.75 -28.90
C GLY A 743 -7.20 13.04 -28.87
N LEU A 744 -6.39 12.12 -29.41
CA LEU A 744 -4.95 12.34 -29.56
C LEU A 744 -4.62 13.54 -30.45
N SER A 745 -5.33 13.68 -31.57
CA SER A 745 -5.17 14.82 -32.49
C SER A 745 -5.50 16.15 -31.80
N PHE A 746 -6.47 16.14 -30.88
CA PHE A 746 -6.91 17.33 -30.16
C PHE A 746 -5.85 17.89 -29.22
N TYR A 747 -5.02 17.05 -28.59
CA TYR A 747 -3.89 17.51 -27.78
C TYR A 747 -2.90 18.35 -28.59
N LYS A 748 -2.59 17.95 -29.83
CA LYS A 748 -1.78 18.77 -30.75
C LYS A 748 -2.49 20.04 -31.17
N GLY A 749 -3.80 19.99 -31.39
CA GLY A 749 -4.61 21.17 -31.65
C GLY A 749 -4.55 22.18 -30.50
N MET A 750 -4.65 21.72 -29.26
CA MET A 750 -4.53 22.56 -28.06
C MET A 750 -3.14 23.19 -27.94
N ALA A 751 -2.07 22.42 -28.20
CA ALA A 751 -0.71 22.92 -28.21
C ALA A 751 -0.51 24.04 -29.26
N ILE A 752 -0.95 23.82 -30.50
CA ILE A 752 -0.81 24.80 -31.60
C ILE A 752 -1.60 26.08 -31.33
N LEU A 753 -2.78 25.95 -30.72
CA LEU A 753 -3.66 27.08 -30.41
C LEU A 753 -3.28 27.78 -29.08
N ASN A 754 -2.22 27.34 -28.40
CA ASN A 754 -1.81 27.82 -27.07
C ASN A 754 -2.97 27.81 -26.05
N ILE A 755 -3.83 26.78 -26.12
CA ILE A 755 -4.90 26.59 -25.15
C ILE A 755 -4.25 26.00 -23.89
N GLY A 756 -4.00 26.84 -22.89
CA GLY A 756 -3.31 26.51 -21.62
C GLY A 756 -4.11 25.63 -20.65
N LEU A 757 -4.86 24.64 -21.16
CA LEU A 757 -5.57 23.67 -20.34
C LEU A 757 -4.57 22.70 -19.72
N GLN A 758 -4.35 22.78 -18.41
CA GLN A 758 -3.45 21.88 -17.67
C GLN A 758 -4.07 20.48 -17.53
N VAL A 759 -4.12 19.73 -18.63
CA VAL A 759 -4.64 18.36 -18.68
C VAL A 759 -3.50 17.37 -18.93
N HIS A 760 -3.53 16.24 -18.21
CA HIS A 760 -2.55 15.18 -18.41
C HIS A 760 -2.88 14.37 -19.67
N GLN A 761 -1.95 14.31 -20.62
CA GLN A 761 -2.15 13.57 -21.87
C GLN A 761 -2.29 12.07 -21.62
N LYS A 762 -3.40 11.47 -22.06
CA LYS A 762 -3.65 10.03 -21.93
C LYS A 762 -2.93 9.23 -23.03
N VAL A 763 -1.64 8.94 -22.81
CA VAL A 763 -0.78 8.26 -23.81
C VAL A 763 -0.81 6.72 -23.67
N SER A 764 -1.18 6.18 -22.51
CA SER A 764 -1.22 4.74 -22.26
C SER A 764 -2.34 4.02 -23.03
N ALA A 765 -2.02 2.84 -23.58
CA ALA A 765 -2.95 1.97 -24.29
C ALA A 765 -4.10 1.46 -23.41
N VAL A 766 -3.92 1.45 -22.08
CA VAL A 766 -4.98 1.10 -21.13
C VAL A 766 -6.18 2.04 -21.30
N TRP A 767 -5.93 3.33 -21.54
CA TRP A 767 -7.00 4.31 -21.76
C TRP A 767 -7.75 4.09 -23.08
N SER A 768 -7.07 3.59 -24.12
CA SER A 768 -7.76 3.17 -25.35
C SER A 768 -8.72 1.99 -25.07
N LEU A 769 -8.28 1.01 -24.28
CA LEU A 769 -9.10 -0.14 -23.91
C LEU A 769 -10.27 0.26 -23.01
N ALA A 770 -10.02 1.14 -22.05
CA ALA A 770 -11.05 1.73 -21.19
C ALA A 770 -12.07 2.53 -22.01
N SER A 771 -11.62 3.28 -23.03
CA SER A 771 -12.51 4.05 -23.90
C SER A 771 -13.42 3.17 -24.75
N ILE A 772 -12.92 2.02 -25.23
CA ILE A 772 -13.72 1.01 -25.91
C ILE A 772 -14.71 0.39 -24.93
N GLY A 773 -14.24 0.00 -23.75
CA GLY A 773 -15.09 -0.55 -22.69
C GLY A 773 -16.23 0.40 -22.34
N LEU A 774 -15.93 1.70 -22.24
CA LEU A 774 -16.90 2.77 -22.01
C LEU A 774 -17.86 2.93 -23.18
N ALA A 775 -17.37 2.97 -24.42
CA ALA A 775 -18.20 3.06 -25.61
C ALA A 775 -19.16 1.87 -25.71
N ILE A 776 -18.65 0.65 -25.58
CA ILE A 776 -19.44 -0.59 -25.62
C ILE A 776 -20.44 -0.60 -24.46
N SER A 777 -20.02 -0.25 -23.24
CA SER A 777 -20.91 -0.24 -22.06
C SER A 777 -22.02 0.78 -22.20
N ALA A 778 -21.74 2.00 -22.65
CA ALA A 778 -22.76 3.03 -22.86
C ALA A 778 -23.84 2.54 -23.86
N VAL A 779 -23.39 1.87 -24.92
CA VAL A 779 -24.27 1.35 -25.96
C VAL A 779 -25.05 0.12 -25.47
N ILE A 780 -24.43 -0.79 -24.73
CA ILE A 780 -25.08 -1.95 -24.11
C ILE A 780 -26.10 -1.51 -23.06
N THR A 781 -25.78 -0.52 -22.22
CA THR A 781 -26.70 0.00 -21.19
C THR A 781 -27.93 0.66 -21.83
N GLY A 782 -27.74 1.47 -22.88
CA GLY A 782 -28.84 1.98 -23.70
C GLY A 782 -29.66 0.83 -24.32
N ALA A 783 -28.98 -0.23 -24.78
CA ALA A 783 -29.64 -1.40 -25.33
C ALA A 783 -30.47 -2.19 -24.32
N PHE A 784 -29.91 -2.44 -23.14
CA PHE A 784 -30.53 -3.20 -22.08
C PHE A 784 -31.75 -2.48 -21.48
N ALA A 785 -31.65 -1.16 -21.26
CA ALA A 785 -32.76 -0.35 -20.79
C ALA A 785 -33.95 -0.36 -21.78
N ALA A 786 -33.68 -0.34 -23.09
CA ALA A 786 -34.71 -0.48 -24.11
C ALA A 786 -35.30 -1.90 -24.18
N LEU A 787 -34.48 -2.94 -24.03
CA LEU A 787 -34.89 -4.35 -24.07
C LEU A 787 -35.78 -4.72 -22.87
N LYS A 788 -35.45 -4.29 -21.65
CA LYS A 788 -36.27 -4.52 -20.45
C LYS A 788 -37.71 -4.04 -20.63
N ASN A 789 -37.92 -2.94 -21.32
CA ASN A 789 -39.25 -2.36 -21.58
C ASN A 789 -39.94 -2.91 -22.84
N SER A 790 -39.32 -3.82 -23.60
CA SER A 790 -39.92 -4.45 -24.79
C SER A 790 -40.12 -5.97 -24.67
N VAL A 791 -39.28 -6.67 -23.89
CA VAL A 791 -39.34 -8.13 -23.69
C VAL A 791 -40.49 -8.58 -22.76
N VAL A 792 -41.16 -7.64 -22.08
CA VAL A 792 -42.37 -7.89 -21.27
C VAL A 792 -43.53 -8.47 -22.10
N ILE A 793 -43.47 -8.41 -23.43
CA ILE A 793 -44.52 -8.85 -24.35
C ILE A 793 -44.26 -10.29 -24.86
N THR A 794 -43.64 -11.15 -24.05
CA THR A 794 -43.54 -12.60 -24.35
C THR A 794 -44.45 -13.38 -23.39
N PRO A 795 -45.66 -13.83 -23.82
CA PRO A 795 -46.66 -14.45 -22.94
C PRO A 795 -46.22 -15.76 -22.27
N SER A 796 -45.11 -16.36 -22.70
CA SER A 796 -44.61 -17.64 -22.18
C SER A 796 -43.91 -17.52 -20.82
N LEU A 797 -43.55 -16.31 -20.38
CA LEU A 797 -42.80 -16.08 -19.13
C LEU A 797 -43.65 -16.15 -17.85
N THR A 798 -44.98 -16.11 -17.94
CA THR A 798 -45.89 -16.21 -16.78
C THR A 798 -46.06 -17.63 -16.24
N ARG A 799 -45.43 -18.64 -16.86
CA ARG A 799 -45.49 -20.05 -16.45
C ARG A 799 -44.41 -20.44 -15.41
N ARG A 800 -43.91 -19.49 -14.60
CA ARG A 800 -42.90 -19.74 -13.55
C ARG A 800 -43.56 -19.74 -12.17
N TRP A 801 -43.33 -20.79 -11.40
CA TRP A 801 -43.84 -20.94 -10.03
C TRP A 801 -43.22 -19.89 -9.09
N LYS A 802 -43.99 -19.42 -8.10
CA LYS A 802 -43.56 -18.45 -7.09
C LYS A 802 -43.81 -19.00 -5.69
N ILE A 803 -42.98 -18.59 -4.72
CA ILE A 803 -43.20 -18.85 -3.30
C ILE A 803 -44.09 -17.74 -2.73
N ASP A 804 -44.98 -18.11 -1.81
CA ASP A 804 -45.74 -17.13 -1.02
C ASP A 804 -44.80 -16.41 -0.05
N ARG A 805 -44.67 -15.08 -0.21
CA ARG A 805 -43.74 -14.25 0.57
C ARG A 805 -44.31 -13.77 1.91
N GLY A 806 -45.51 -14.24 2.29
CA GLY A 806 -46.23 -13.78 3.48
C GLY A 806 -45.70 -14.27 4.84
N THR A 807 -45.01 -15.43 4.90
CA THR A 807 -44.52 -16.04 6.15
C THR A 807 -43.25 -16.90 5.90
N GLY A 808 -42.13 -16.59 6.58
CA GLY A 808 -40.85 -17.32 6.50
C GLY A 808 -39.61 -16.43 6.74
N GLY A 809 -38.45 -17.04 7.03
CA GLY A 809 -37.18 -16.35 7.31
C GLY A 809 -36.09 -17.27 7.86
N PHE A 810 -35.11 -16.70 8.58
CA PHE A 810 -34.06 -17.49 9.27
C PHE A 810 -34.54 -18.12 10.59
N GLN A 811 -35.64 -17.62 11.17
CA GLN A 811 -36.22 -18.13 12.42
C GLN A 811 -37.48 -18.98 12.20
N GLU A 812 -38.19 -18.82 11.07
CA GLU A 812 -39.40 -19.57 10.74
C GLU A 812 -39.29 -20.13 9.31
N PRO A 813 -39.51 -21.43 9.06
CA PRO A 813 -39.24 -22.02 7.76
C PRO A 813 -40.28 -21.65 6.70
N TRP A 814 -39.81 -21.38 5.49
CA TRP A 814 -40.63 -21.28 4.29
C TRP A 814 -41.22 -22.64 3.95
N ARG A 815 -42.55 -22.75 3.92
CA ARG A 815 -43.26 -23.97 3.54
C ARG A 815 -43.57 -24.00 2.05
N ILE A 816 -43.00 -24.96 1.34
CA ILE A 816 -43.14 -25.13 -0.11
C ILE A 816 -43.82 -26.48 -0.39
N THR A 817 -44.99 -26.44 -1.02
CA THR A 817 -45.69 -27.65 -1.47
C THR A 817 -44.99 -28.22 -2.70
N VAL A 818 -44.63 -29.51 -2.64
CA VAL A 818 -44.04 -30.23 -3.77
C VAL A 818 -45.17 -30.97 -4.50
N PRO A 819 -45.36 -30.75 -5.82
CA PRO A 819 -46.54 -31.24 -6.55
C PRO A 819 -46.35 -32.71 -6.97
N ILE A 820 -46.45 -33.62 -6.00
CA ILE A 820 -46.35 -35.06 -6.23
C ILE A 820 -47.36 -35.82 -5.37
N LYS A 821 -47.94 -36.86 -5.97
CA LYS A 821 -48.76 -37.86 -5.31
C LYS A 821 -48.14 -39.22 -5.58
N MET A 822 -47.95 -40.02 -4.54
CA MET A 822 -47.28 -41.31 -4.61
C MET A 822 -48.11 -42.38 -3.90
N GLU A 823 -48.06 -43.61 -4.41
CA GLU A 823 -48.52 -44.77 -3.66
C GLU A 823 -47.48 -45.17 -2.59
N LYS A 824 -47.91 -45.93 -1.58
CA LYS A 824 -47.01 -46.39 -0.50
C LYS A 824 -45.77 -47.15 -0.99
N SER A 825 -45.88 -47.84 -2.14
CA SER A 825 -44.80 -48.55 -2.83
C SER A 825 -43.75 -47.61 -3.44
N GLU A 826 -44.13 -46.40 -3.85
CA GLU A 826 -43.30 -45.42 -4.57
C GLU A 826 -42.49 -44.51 -3.63
N VAL A 827 -42.86 -44.44 -2.35
CA VAL A 827 -42.18 -43.59 -1.34
C VAL A 827 -40.69 -43.91 -1.21
N LYS A 828 -40.33 -45.20 -1.16
CA LYS A 828 -38.92 -45.61 -1.03
C LYS A 828 -38.11 -45.30 -2.30
N PRO A 829 -38.57 -45.67 -3.52
CA PRO A 829 -37.96 -45.24 -4.78
C PRO A 829 -37.75 -43.73 -4.90
N TYR A 830 -38.75 -42.93 -4.54
CA TYR A 830 -38.68 -41.47 -4.60
C TYR A 830 -37.58 -40.90 -3.70
N LEU A 831 -37.53 -41.34 -2.44
CA LEU A 831 -36.50 -40.87 -1.49
C LEU A 831 -35.09 -41.28 -1.92
N ASP A 832 -34.92 -42.48 -2.46
CA ASP A 832 -33.62 -42.93 -2.98
C ASP A 832 -33.21 -42.11 -4.21
N TYR A 833 -34.17 -41.74 -5.07
CA TYR A 833 -33.95 -40.88 -6.23
C TYR A 833 -33.51 -39.46 -5.82
N VAL A 834 -34.25 -38.83 -4.89
CA VAL A 834 -33.92 -37.50 -4.38
C VAL A 834 -32.54 -37.51 -3.72
N ASN A 835 -32.27 -38.47 -2.84
CA ASN A 835 -30.99 -38.57 -2.16
C ASN A 835 -29.81 -38.75 -3.14
N LYS A 836 -29.97 -39.59 -4.17
CA LYS A 836 -28.96 -39.76 -5.23
C LYS A 836 -28.71 -38.47 -6.02
N ARG A 837 -29.76 -37.72 -6.34
CA ARG A 837 -29.64 -36.45 -7.07
C ARG A 837 -29.01 -35.36 -6.22
N LEU A 838 -29.33 -35.28 -4.93
CA LEU A 838 -28.68 -34.37 -3.99
C LEU A 838 -27.20 -34.73 -3.84
N LYS A 839 -26.82 -35.99 -3.60
CA LYS A 839 -25.40 -36.39 -3.50
C LYS A 839 -24.56 -36.04 -4.73
N ARG A 840 -25.17 -36.08 -5.93
CA ARG A 840 -24.48 -35.66 -7.16
C ARG A 840 -24.12 -34.17 -7.18
N LEU A 841 -24.81 -33.36 -6.39
CA LEU A 841 -24.62 -31.92 -6.28
C LEU A 841 -23.60 -31.52 -5.22
N GLU A 842 -23.06 -32.45 -4.42
CA GLU A 842 -21.97 -32.16 -3.47
C GLU A 842 -20.74 -31.52 -4.14
N ASN A 843 -20.47 -31.89 -5.40
CA ASN A 843 -19.32 -31.39 -6.19
C ASN A 843 -19.73 -30.48 -7.37
N HIS A 844 -20.94 -29.92 -7.37
CA HIS A 844 -21.39 -29.10 -8.50
C HIS A 844 -20.82 -27.68 -8.45
N PRO A 845 -20.30 -27.11 -9.55
CA PRO A 845 -19.63 -25.81 -9.56
C PRO A 845 -20.52 -24.58 -9.27
N VAL A 846 -21.83 -24.77 -9.00
CA VAL A 846 -22.81 -23.66 -8.94
C VAL A 846 -23.89 -23.91 -7.90
N HIS A 847 -24.37 -25.15 -7.79
CA HIS A 847 -25.48 -25.57 -6.94
C HIS A 847 -24.99 -26.66 -6.00
N ILE A 848 -24.40 -26.28 -4.86
CA ILE A 848 -23.78 -27.24 -3.94
C ILE A 848 -24.80 -27.66 -2.89
N THR A 849 -24.91 -28.96 -2.66
CA THR A 849 -25.65 -29.49 -1.51
C THR A 849 -24.70 -30.18 -0.55
N SER A 850 -24.88 -30.01 0.75
CA SER A 850 -24.07 -30.66 1.78
C SER A 850 -24.92 -31.12 2.95
N SER A 851 -24.32 -31.86 3.90
CA SER A 851 -24.97 -32.31 5.14
C SER A 851 -26.28 -33.10 4.92
N ILE A 852 -26.31 -33.97 3.90
CA ILE A 852 -27.50 -34.75 3.54
C ILE A 852 -27.72 -35.87 4.56
N ARG A 853 -28.85 -35.87 5.27
CA ARG A 853 -29.24 -36.92 6.23
C ARG A 853 -30.66 -37.40 5.95
N ARG A 854 -30.92 -38.67 6.25
CA ARG A 854 -32.23 -39.32 6.10
C ARG A 854 -32.68 -39.87 7.44
N GLU A 855 -33.91 -39.57 7.82
CA GLU A 855 -34.50 -39.95 9.09
C GLU A 855 -35.91 -40.52 8.85
N ASP A 856 -36.27 -41.55 9.60
CA ASP A 856 -37.65 -42.07 9.65
C ASP A 856 -38.38 -41.38 10.82
N ILE A 857 -39.59 -40.86 10.59
CA ILE A 857 -40.40 -40.10 11.57
C ILE A 857 -41.69 -40.89 11.86
N GLU A 858 -42.32 -40.66 13.02
CA GLU A 858 -43.55 -41.34 13.48
C GLU A 858 -44.65 -41.44 12.41
N GLU A 859 -44.83 -40.41 11.57
CA GLU A 859 -45.80 -40.39 10.47
C GLU A 859 -45.17 -40.10 9.09
N GLY A 860 -43.94 -40.56 8.81
CA GLY A 860 -43.36 -40.37 7.47
C GLY A 860 -41.85 -40.58 7.38
N LYS A 861 -41.24 -39.96 6.36
CA LYS A 861 -39.80 -39.98 6.13
C LYS A 861 -39.30 -38.58 5.80
N LYS A 862 -38.09 -38.25 6.27
CA LYS A 862 -37.47 -36.93 6.10
C LYS A 862 -36.08 -37.02 5.47
N ILE A 863 -35.76 -36.05 4.63
CA ILE A 863 -34.41 -35.78 4.14
C ILE A 863 -34.05 -34.34 4.51
N SER A 864 -32.98 -34.14 5.28
CA SER A 864 -32.41 -32.83 5.58
C SER A 864 -31.15 -32.58 4.75
N PHE A 865 -30.97 -31.37 4.22
CA PHE A 865 -29.78 -30.98 3.47
C PHE A 865 -29.55 -29.46 3.50
N ILE A 866 -28.31 -29.03 3.32
CA ILE A 866 -27.94 -27.63 3.15
C ILE A 866 -27.75 -27.36 1.66
N TYR A 867 -28.28 -26.25 1.15
CA TYR A 867 -28.03 -25.78 -0.20
C TYR A 867 -27.25 -24.46 -0.18
N LYS A 868 -26.19 -24.36 -0.99
CA LYS A 868 -25.27 -23.21 -1.10
C LYS A 868 -25.08 -22.81 -2.56
N SER A 869 -24.84 -21.51 -2.79
CA SER A 869 -24.40 -20.99 -4.07
C SER A 869 -23.18 -20.10 -3.92
N LEU A 870 -22.18 -20.32 -4.78
CA LEU A 870 -20.89 -19.63 -4.77
C LEU A 870 -20.91 -18.26 -5.50
N GLN A 871 -22.08 -17.76 -5.91
CA GLN A 871 -22.20 -16.58 -6.78
C GLN A 871 -22.53 -15.25 -6.07
N ALA A 872 -22.59 -15.20 -4.75
CA ALA A 872 -22.87 -13.95 -4.04
C ALA A 872 -21.58 -13.24 -3.62
N SER A 873 -21.42 -11.99 -4.06
CA SER A 873 -20.27 -11.12 -3.75
C SER A 873 -20.30 -10.53 -2.33
N THR A 874 -21.34 -10.80 -1.55
CA THR A 874 -21.57 -10.23 -0.21
C THR A 874 -22.17 -11.30 0.71
N GLY A 875 -21.31 -12.13 1.29
CA GLY A 875 -21.69 -13.14 2.29
C GLY A 875 -22.04 -14.52 1.72
N ASN A 876 -21.74 -15.56 2.50
CA ASN A 876 -22.07 -16.95 2.20
C ASN A 876 -23.57 -17.21 2.46
N PHE A 877 -24.40 -17.11 1.43
CA PHE A 877 -25.81 -17.45 1.56
C PHE A 877 -26.03 -18.97 1.44
N TYR A 878 -26.65 -19.54 2.45
CA TYR A 878 -27.07 -20.93 2.50
C TYR A 878 -28.54 -21.04 2.89
N THR A 879 -29.14 -22.18 2.57
CA THR A 879 -30.47 -22.55 3.07
C THR A 879 -30.40 -23.90 3.77
N ILE A 880 -31.11 -24.02 4.89
CA ILE A 880 -31.28 -25.28 5.61
C ILE A 880 -32.63 -25.85 5.18
N ASN A 881 -32.64 -27.04 4.58
CA ASN A 881 -33.81 -27.59 3.92
C ASN A 881 -34.19 -28.94 4.52
N GLU A 882 -35.50 -29.14 4.70
CA GLU A 882 -36.10 -30.36 5.23
C GLU A 882 -37.26 -30.81 4.33
N LEU A 883 -37.07 -31.91 3.60
CA LEU A 883 -38.10 -32.52 2.76
C LEU A 883 -38.82 -33.59 3.55
N PHE A 884 -40.10 -33.39 3.81
CA PHE A 884 -41.00 -34.33 4.46
C PHE A 884 -41.82 -35.09 3.41
N VAL A 885 -41.93 -36.41 3.58
CA VAL A 885 -42.82 -37.28 2.81
C VAL A 885 -43.78 -37.98 3.77
N GLU A 886 -45.04 -37.61 3.70
CA GLU A 886 -46.09 -37.88 4.71
C GLU A 886 -47.38 -38.37 4.02
N PRO A 887 -48.24 -39.12 4.72
CA PRO A 887 -49.51 -39.61 4.16
C PRO A 887 -50.49 -38.46 3.87
N PHE A 888 -51.15 -38.54 2.71
CA PHE A 888 -52.10 -37.55 2.18
C PHE A 888 -53.40 -38.27 1.78
N GLY A 889 -54.19 -38.76 2.73
CA GLY A 889 -55.47 -39.46 2.49
C GLY A 889 -55.39 -40.99 2.64
N GLU A 890 -56.47 -41.71 2.30
CA GLU A 890 -56.50 -43.19 2.33
C GLU A 890 -55.57 -43.74 1.23
N ASN A 891 -54.36 -44.14 1.63
CA ASN A 891 -53.34 -44.83 0.82
C ASN A 891 -52.49 -44.00 -0.17
N GLU A 892 -52.53 -42.66 -0.10
CA GLU A 892 -51.67 -41.76 -0.89
C GLU A 892 -50.61 -41.07 0.01
N TYR A 893 -49.44 -40.72 -0.55
CA TYR A 893 -48.39 -39.94 0.09
C TYR A 893 -48.10 -38.66 -0.70
N GLY A 894 -47.81 -37.56 0.01
CA GLY A 894 -47.40 -36.27 -0.54
C GLY A 894 -46.03 -35.84 -0.03
N ALA A 895 -45.47 -34.77 -0.61
CA ALA A 895 -44.20 -34.19 -0.17
C ALA A 895 -44.30 -32.68 0.08
N ARG A 896 -43.66 -32.21 1.16
CA ARG A 896 -43.52 -30.79 1.51
C ARG A 896 -42.07 -30.48 1.86
N LEU A 897 -41.59 -29.31 1.42
CA LEU A 897 -40.25 -28.82 1.72
C LEU A 897 -40.37 -27.64 2.69
N GLU A 898 -39.70 -27.74 3.82
CA GLU A 898 -39.49 -26.63 4.75
C GLU A 898 -38.05 -26.12 4.57
N SER A 899 -37.87 -24.82 4.40
CA SER A 899 -36.57 -24.22 4.09
C SER A 899 -36.34 -22.96 4.90
N LEU A 900 -35.21 -22.85 5.60
CA LEU A 900 -34.79 -21.66 6.34
C LEU A 900 -33.73 -20.91 5.53
N GLY A 901 -33.88 -19.59 5.42
CA GLY A 901 -32.92 -18.72 4.76
C GLY A 901 -33.57 -17.57 4.00
N ASP A 902 -32.76 -16.87 3.22
CA ASP A 902 -33.24 -15.75 2.39
C ASP A 902 -34.18 -16.25 1.28
N PRO A 903 -35.30 -15.53 1.02
CA PRO A 903 -36.34 -15.96 0.08
C PRO A 903 -35.86 -16.22 -1.36
N GLU A 904 -34.81 -15.54 -1.83
CA GLU A 904 -34.28 -15.79 -3.17
C GLU A 904 -33.61 -17.15 -3.26
N TRP A 905 -32.80 -17.51 -2.26
CA TRP A 905 -32.12 -18.79 -2.20
C TRP A 905 -33.05 -19.95 -1.89
N VAL A 906 -34.07 -19.69 -1.08
CA VAL A 906 -35.16 -20.63 -0.82
C VAL A 906 -35.96 -20.93 -2.09
N HIS A 907 -36.16 -19.93 -2.96
CA HIS A 907 -36.76 -20.14 -4.29
C HIS A 907 -35.92 -21.06 -5.17
N VAL A 908 -34.60 -20.93 -5.12
CA VAL A 908 -33.70 -21.81 -5.87
C VAL A 908 -33.73 -23.24 -5.31
N ALA A 909 -33.63 -23.41 -3.99
CA ALA A 909 -33.70 -24.73 -3.35
C ALA A 909 -35.05 -25.42 -3.58
N GLY A 910 -36.16 -24.68 -3.48
CA GLY A 910 -37.50 -25.17 -3.80
C GLY A 910 -37.66 -25.54 -5.28
N SER A 911 -37.05 -24.78 -6.18
CA SER A 911 -37.08 -25.07 -7.63
C SER A 911 -36.33 -26.36 -7.93
N LEU A 912 -35.17 -26.55 -7.29
CA LEU A 912 -34.34 -27.75 -7.42
C LEU A 912 -35.11 -29.00 -7.02
N ILE A 913 -35.74 -28.99 -5.83
CA ILE A 913 -36.52 -30.13 -5.36
C ILE A 913 -37.71 -30.40 -6.29
N ARG A 914 -38.47 -29.38 -6.69
CA ARG A 914 -39.60 -29.55 -7.61
C ARG A 914 -39.15 -30.12 -8.97
N GLN A 915 -37.98 -29.72 -9.47
CA GLN A 915 -37.42 -30.27 -10.71
C GLN A 915 -37.05 -31.75 -10.54
N ILE A 916 -36.33 -32.11 -9.46
CA ILE A 916 -35.98 -33.50 -9.15
C ILE A 916 -37.25 -34.37 -9.05
N THR A 917 -38.30 -33.83 -8.43
CA THR A 917 -39.58 -34.51 -8.30
C THR A 917 -40.30 -34.69 -9.64
N MET A 918 -40.28 -33.67 -10.50
CA MET A 918 -40.84 -33.78 -11.85
C MET A 918 -40.10 -34.84 -12.67
N ASP A 919 -38.76 -34.85 -12.63
CA ASP A 919 -37.92 -35.82 -13.34
C ASP A 919 -38.28 -37.25 -12.91
N PHE A 920 -38.44 -37.49 -11.60
CA PHE A 920 -38.90 -38.77 -11.06
C PHE A 920 -40.26 -39.19 -11.66
N SER A 921 -41.25 -38.29 -11.64
CA SER A 921 -42.60 -38.57 -12.15
C SER A 921 -42.65 -38.86 -13.66
N THR A 922 -41.70 -38.33 -14.43
CA THR A 922 -41.58 -38.60 -15.87
C THR A 922 -40.82 -39.88 -16.19
N GLU A 923 -39.76 -40.19 -15.45
CA GLU A 923 -38.95 -41.40 -15.67
C GLU A 923 -39.69 -42.68 -15.25
N GLU A 924 -40.54 -42.62 -14.21
CA GLU A 924 -41.31 -43.77 -13.72
C GLU A 924 -42.45 -44.19 -14.67
N LYS A 925 -43.13 -43.21 -15.30
CA LYS A 925 -44.17 -43.48 -16.32
C LYS A 925 -43.63 -44.16 -17.57
N ILE A 926 -42.37 -43.93 -17.93
CA ILE A 926 -41.71 -44.58 -19.07
C ILE A 926 -41.44 -46.06 -18.75
N ASN A 927 -41.04 -46.37 -17.52
CA ASN A 927 -40.78 -47.74 -17.09
C ASN A 927 -42.08 -48.59 -17.01
N HIS A 928 -43.20 -48.01 -16.60
CA HIS A 928 -44.51 -48.69 -16.63
C HIS A 928 -45.06 -48.91 -18.05
N ALA A 929 -44.79 -48.00 -19.00
CA ALA A 929 -45.17 -48.18 -20.39
C ALA A 929 -44.44 -49.36 -21.04
N GLN A 930 -43.15 -49.57 -20.72
CA GLN A 930 -42.34 -50.67 -21.24
C GLN A 930 -42.73 -52.05 -20.69
N SER A 931 -43.19 -52.15 -19.43
CA SER A 931 -43.66 -53.43 -18.87
C SER A 931 -45.01 -53.90 -19.43
N SER A 932 -45.82 -52.97 -19.97
CA SER A 932 -47.14 -53.28 -20.55
C SER A 932 -47.10 -53.70 -22.03
N GLN A 933 -45.97 -53.50 -22.72
CA GLN A 933 -45.79 -53.88 -24.14
C GLN A 933 -45.18 -55.28 -24.35
N SER A 934 -44.75 -55.99 -23.30
CA SER A 934 -44.14 -57.32 -23.44
C SER A 934 -45.15 -58.50 -23.46
N SER A 935 -46.46 -58.24 -23.53
CA SER A 935 -47.50 -59.28 -23.51
C SER A 935 -48.35 -59.35 -24.79
N HIS A 936 -47.72 -59.31 -25.97
CA HIS A 936 -48.35 -59.68 -27.25
C HIS A 936 -47.39 -60.49 -28.14
N PRO A 937 -47.73 -61.73 -28.54
CA PRO A 937 -46.90 -62.51 -29.45
C PRO A 937 -47.29 -62.22 -30.90
N SER A 938 -46.48 -61.45 -31.63
CA SER A 938 -46.62 -61.30 -33.09
C SER A 938 -45.71 -62.28 -33.82
N SER A 939 -46.33 -63.31 -34.39
CA SER A 939 -45.77 -64.22 -35.38
C SER A 939 -45.60 -63.56 -36.76
N ARG A 940 -44.57 -63.99 -37.50
CA ARG A 940 -44.39 -63.91 -38.99
C ARG A 940 -44.18 -62.51 -39.57
N GLN A 941 -43.41 -62.29 -40.65
CA GLN A 941 -42.46 -63.05 -41.46
C GLN A 941 -41.74 -62.00 -42.33
N SER A 942 -40.55 -62.34 -42.83
CA SER A 942 -39.82 -61.62 -43.87
C SER A 942 -40.65 -61.36 -45.12
N ASP A 943 -40.49 -60.17 -45.74
CA ASP A 943 -39.99 -60.04 -47.12
C ASP A 943 -40.01 -58.58 -47.62
N ARG A 944 -38.87 -58.20 -48.22
CA ARG A 944 -38.52 -57.00 -49.01
C ARG A 944 -38.10 -55.72 -48.30
#